data_AF-E4XLL0-F1
#
_entry.id   AF-E4XLL0-F1
#
_cell.length_a   1.000
_cell.length_b   1.000
_cell.length_c   1.000
_cell.angle_alpha   90.00
_cell.angle_beta   90.00
_cell.angle_gamma   90.00
#
_symmetry.space_group_name_H-M   'P 1'
#
loop_
_entity.id
_entity.type
_entity.pdbx_description
1 polymer ?
#
loop_
_entity_poly.entity_id
_entity_poly.type
_entity_poly.pdbx_seq_one_letter_code
_entity_poly.pdbx_strand_id
1 'polypeptide(L)'
;MQFGKDYYAGWWNHVQFGEENGEIFGNFKQFLEKIKITEFQKQILKSNAALKNKLIGHSEIKEEKGEWKIPAELKTKIISQGGEALLFSEKFGICETAVRVQIFDPFLFTDDFGLDLLTWKINFEKDYEKAVNKDESEKQNQMPKHENIINNFVNIELFHNKDLEKEDCIGWITIMEKADEDLRTVLKKEKIGIQKRKKIAKGILDGLVYLQKIGIGHYDRKLENILLVDGIPKIIDFGLIYEQTGRSGYREMGYARKGSKFRSHSALSAATPGFAAQAQFTFGAGYQVQNLFYFLFCDWKSSWNLLYKQINEKEKKEIDKIVQNCHATSIHKIKEGNISLIREITSIISIPSSSSHFCLDDANLTKSVQVSSLKQNATKCVNQDLKNVTKNVLDQKSSNLCVPISVTTLLHFAIKNDLGFKDKYDYYSAEKILSTLILIIYPRSMAGLNLNPNKKETEFQLNEIELLLERLCKKTYLMETGWQIIRKLGRDEKDRPKKSTCKFGKVLLNNNFTFTRPLTVTGAYLLPDRVIDGNFFPEEVFFHQMVLDRVDDSTNEYVIHNTSFAEGGAVLRIAKNNAYYTCDQRMMILNAAGEFKLNGQNGEEWSLVNEFFQNTMKPKTWYLLPSAYSIILVPEKD
;
A
#
# COMPACT_ATOMS: atom_id res chain seq x y z
N MET A 1 20.85 1.54 -8.06
CA MET A 1 22.09 2.18 -7.56
C MET A 1 22.66 1.33 -6.42
N GLN A 2 23.99 1.14 -6.43
CA GLN A 2 24.74 0.51 -5.34
C GLN A 2 25.39 1.63 -4.52
N PHE A 3 25.27 1.56 -3.20
CA PHE A 3 25.88 2.50 -2.26
C PHE A 3 27.06 1.82 -1.55
N GLY A 4 27.98 2.62 -1.01
CA GLY A 4 29.11 2.12 -0.22
C GLY A 4 28.66 1.42 1.07
N LYS A 5 27.48 1.77 1.59
CA LYS A 5 26.81 1.04 2.68
C LYS A 5 25.34 0.79 2.35
N ASP A 6 24.92 -0.47 2.40
CA ASP A 6 23.57 -0.86 1.97
C ASP A 6 22.44 -0.19 2.76
N TYR A 7 22.66 0.10 4.05
CA TYR A 7 21.64 0.76 4.88
C TYR A 7 21.35 2.20 4.43
N TYR A 8 22.24 2.86 3.68
CA TYR A 8 21.95 4.18 3.09
C TYR A 8 20.76 4.12 2.12
N ALA A 9 20.45 2.95 1.54
CA ALA A 9 19.26 2.79 0.71
C ALA A 9 17.94 2.99 1.48
N GLY A 10 17.92 2.75 2.80
CA GLY A 10 16.76 3.05 3.63
C GLY A 10 16.67 4.50 4.08
N TRP A 11 17.78 5.25 4.05
CA TRP A 11 17.84 6.65 4.51
C TRP A 11 17.78 7.66 3.37
N TRP A 12 18.19 7.26 2.17
CA TRP A 12 18.20 8.11 1.00
C TRP A 12 16.79 8.59 0.64
N ASN A 13 16.64 9.90 0.47
CA ASN A 13 15.38 10.54 0.09
C ASN A 13 15.57 11.58 -1.03
N HIS A 14 16.75 12.20 -1.15
CA HIS A 14 17.03 13.14 -2.23
C HIS A 14 18.29 12.76 -2.98
N VAL A 15 18.31 13.02 -4.29
CA VAL A 15 19.47 12.83 -5.15
C VAL A 15 19.74 14.10 -5.95
N GLN A 16 21.02 14.37 -6.18
CA GLN A 16 21.48 15.44 -7.06
C GLN A 16 22.48 14.85 -8.05
N PHE A 17 22.24 14.98 -9.35
CA PHE A 17 23.12 14.43 -10.38
C PHE A 17 24.01 15.53 -10.97
N GLY A 18 25.33 15.36 -10.89
CA GLY A 18 26.33 16.17 -11.58
C GLY A 18 26.72 15.58 -12.95
N GLU A 19 27.88 15.97 -13.48
CA GLU A 19 28.37 15.49 -14.79
C GLU A 19 28.94 14.08 -14.77
N GLU A 20 29.66 13.74 -13.69
CA GLU A 20 30.37 12.45 -13.57
C GLU A 20 29.96 11.69 -12.30
N ASN A 21 29.29 12.37 -11.36
CA ASN A 21 28.92 11.82 -10.08
C ASN A 21 27.57 12.37 -9.63
N GLY A 22 26.87 11.61 -8.80
CA GLY A 22 25.69 12.04 -8.08
C GLY A 22 25.97 12.13 -6.59
N GLU A 23 25.13 12.86 -5.87
CA GLU A 23 25.15 12.98 -4.42
C GLU A 23 23.80 12.54 -3.87
N ILE A 24 23.81 11.73 -2.82
CA ILE A 24 22.61 11.26 -2.14
C ILE A 24 22.50 11.87 -0.74
N PHE A 25 21.27 12.23 -0.37
CA PHE A 25 20.96 12.92 0.88
C PHE A 25 19.83 12.22 1.64
N GLY A 26 19.87 12.36 2.97
CA GLY A 26 18.85 11.82 3.87
C GLY A 26 17.60 12.69 3.99
N ASN A 27 16.69 12.29 4.88
CA ASN A 27 15.42 12.99 5.16
C ASN A 27 15.60 14.45 5.59
N PHE A 28 16.68 14.77 6.32
CA PHE A 28 16.99 16.13 6.77
C PHE A 28 17.94 16.86 5.80
N LYS A 29 18.01 16.39 4.54
CA LYS A 29 18.92 16.89 3.50
C LYS A 29 20.39 16.84 3.92
N GLN A 30 20.74 16.01 4.90
CA GLN A 30 22.12 15.74 5.26
C GLN A 30 22.78 14.89 4.17
N PHE A 31 23.99 15.26 3.78
CA PHE A 31 24.80 14.49 2.84
C PHE A 31 25.07 13.07 3.38
N LEU A 32 24.89 12.05 2.54
CA LEU A 32 25.17 10.65 2.89
C LEU A 32 26.40 10.13 2.16
N GLU A 33 26.40 10.22 0.83
CA GLU A 33 27.47 9.64 -0.01
C GLU A 33 27.48 10.27 -1.41
N LYS A 34 28.64 10.18 -2.07
CA LYS A 34 28.82 10.47 -3.49
C LYS A 34 28.83 9.16 -4.28
N ILE A 35 28.07 9.09 -5.36
CA ILE A 35 27.90 7.92 -6.21
C ILE A 35 28.42 8.18 -7.62
N LYS A 36 28.96 7.15 -8.28
CA LYS A 36 29.26 7.19 -9.71
C LYS A 36 27.94 7.13 -10.50
N ILE A 37 27.78 8.00 -11.50
CA ILE A 37 26.63 7.91 -12.41
C ILE A 37 26.93 6.94 -13.55
N THR A 38 25.90 6.25 -14.03
CA THR A 38 26.03 5.25 -15.09
C THR A 38 25.97 5.88 -16.47
N GLU A 39 26.43 5.17 -17.50
CA GLU A 39 26.36 5.67 -18.89
C GLU A 39 24.91 5.94 -19.32
N PHE A 40 23.97 5.13 -18.85
CA PHE A 40 22.54 5.35 -19.04
C PHE A 40 22.06 6.65 -18.37
N GLN A 41 22.46 6.91 -17.13
CA GLN A 41 22.13 8.17 -16.44
C GLN A 41 22.75 9.40 -17.13
N LYS A 42 23.98 9.28 -17.63
CA LYS A 42 24.62 10.33 -18.45
C LYS A 42 23.80 10.63 -19.71
N GLN A 43 23.25 9.60 -20.36
CA GLN A 43 22.38 9.78 -21.52
C GLN A 43 21.10 10.54 -21.15
N ILE A 44 20.43 10.19 -20.04
CA ILE A 44 19.25 10.91 -19.55
C ILE A 44 19.57 12.39 -19.28
N LEU A 45 20.70 12.68 -18.62
CA LEU A 45 21.11 14.05 -18.33
C LEU A 45 21.44 14.87 -19.59
N LYS A 46 21.95 14.23 -20.64
CA LYS A 46 22.17 14.87 -21.95
C LYS A 46 20.84 15.20 -22.63
N SER A 47 19.87 14.29 -22.57
CA SER A 47 18.53 14.52 -23.11
C SER A 47 17.75 15.58 -22.33
N ASN A 48 18.08 15.80 -21.04
CA ASN A 48 17.45 16.85 -20.23
C ASN A 48 18.42 17.53 -19.26
N ALA A 49 19.09 18.58 -19.74
CA ALA A 49 20.06 19.34 -18.96
C ALA A 49 19.49 20.02 -17.70
N ALA A 50 18.16 20.22 -17.61
CA ALA A 50 17.53 20.83 -16.43
C ALA A 50 17.52 19.92 -15.19
N LEU A 51 17.83 18.62 -15.35
CA LEU A 51 18.00 17.68 -14.24
C LEU A 51 19.38 17.81 -13.57
N LYS A 52 20.35 18.40 -14.26
CA LYS A 52 21.72 18.54 -13.76
C LYS A 52 21.78 19.49 -12.58
N ASN A 53 22.48 19.08 -11.52
CA ASN A 53 22.63 19.78 -10.24
C ASN A 53 21.30 20.15 -9.57
N LYS A 54 20.18 19.56 -10.01
CA LYS A 54 18.89 19.73 -9.35
C LYS A 54 18.78 18.71 -8.21
N LEU A 55 18.47 19.20 -7.02
CA LEU A 55 18.12 18.32 -5.90
C LEU A 55 16.69 17.80 -6.12
N ILE A 56 16.56 16.50 -6.32
CA ILE A 56 15.29 15.82 -6.61
C ILE A 56 14.95 14.92 -5.43
N GLY A 57 13.79 15.13 -4.81
CA GLY A 57 13.27 14.25 -3.77
C GLY A 57 12.55 13.02 -4.36
N HIS A 58 12.55 11.89 -3.64
CA HIS A 58 11.80 10.69 -4.03
C HIS A 58 10.33 10.99 -4.32
N SER A 59 9.71 11.86 -3.53
CA SER A 59 8.32 12.28 -3.72
C SER A 59 8.09 13.13 -4.96
N GLU A 60 9.13 13.57 -5.67
CA GLU A 60 9.00 14.35 -6.91
C GLU A 60 9.11 13.47 -8.17
N ILE A 61 9.53 12.20 -8.03
CA ILE A 61 9.70 11.24 -9.12
C ILE A 61 8.33 10.73 -9.57
N LYS A 62 7.77 11.32 -10.62
CA LYS A 62 6.44 10.97 -11.11
C LYS A 62 6.35 9.48 -11.49
N GLU A 63 5.22 8.86 -11.15
CA GLU A 63 4.84 7.57 -11.72
C GLU A 63 4.80 7.65 -13.25
N GLU A 64 5.31 6.59 -13.88
CA GLU A 64 5.18 6.36 -15.31
C GLU A 64 3.70 6.05 -15.64
N LYS A 65 3.17 6.64 -16.72
CA LYS A 65 1.77 6.50 -17.15
C LYS A 65 1.58 5.98 -18.58
N GLY A 66 2.66 5.74 -19.30
CA GLY A 66 2.70 5.07 -20.57
C GLY A 66 2.12 3.67 -20.51
N GLU A 67 1.68 3.22 -21.67
CA GLU A 67 1.10 1.89 -21.86
C GLU A 67 1.99 1.09 -22.81
N TRP A 68 2.06 -0.22 -22.59
CA TRP A 68 2.74 -1.11 -23.51
C TRP A 68 2.06 -1.07 -24.88
N LYS A 69 2.78 -0.60 -25.90
CA LYS A 69 2.34 -0.68 -27.30
C LYS A 69 2.69 -2.07 -27.85
N ILE A 70 1.82 -3.05 -27.55
CA ILE A 70 2.07 -4.45 -27.89
C ILE A 70 1.61 -4.75 -29.33
N PRO A 71 2.49 -5.32 -30.19
CA PRO A 71 2.11 -5.79 -31.53
C PRO A 71 0.98 -6.82 -31.49
N ALA A 72 0.12 -6.84 -32.53
CA ALA A 72 -1.05 -7.71 -32.59
C ALA A 72 -0.73 -9.20 -32.44
N GLU A 73 0.40 -9.63 -32.99
CA GLU A 73 0.89 -11.02 -32.89
C GLU A 73 1.18 -11.46 -31.46
N LEU A 74 1.71 -10.56 -30.61
CA LEU A 74 2.03 -10.86 -29.22
C LEU A 74 0.79 -10.76 -28.31
N LYS A 75 -0.23 -9.97 -28.69
CA LYS A 75 -1.44 -9.80 -27.87
C LYS A 75 -2.15 -11.11 -27.55
N THR A 76 -2.16 -12.07 -28.48
CA THR A 76 -2.78 -13.39 -28.30
C THR A 76 -2.01 -14.30 -27.35
N LYS A 77 -0.74 -13.99 -27.07
CA LYS A 77 0.17 -14.78 -26.24
C LYS A 77 0.33 -14.21 -24.82
N ILE A 78 -0.25 -13.04 -24.52
CA ILE A 78 -0.08 -12.39 -23.22
C ILE A 78 -0.65 -13.28 -22.11
N ILE A 79 0.21 -13.57 -21.12
CA ILE A 79 -0.20 -14.20 -19.86
C ILE A 79 -0.58 -13.12 -18.86
N SER A 80 0.24 -12.07 -18.74
CA SER A 80 0.03 -10.98 -17.80
C SER A 80 0.76 -9.71 -18.25
N GLN A 81 0.21 -8.55 -17.90
CA GLN A 81 0.77 -7.24 -18.19
C GLN A 81 0.79 -6.41 -16.90
N GLY A 82 1.97 -5.96 -16.49
CA GLY A 82 2.18 -5.05 -15.36
C GLY A 82 2.91 -3.78 -15.78
N GLY A 83 3.08 -2.84 -14.85
CA GLY A 83 3.81 -1.59 -15.11
C GLY A 83 5.31 -1.81 -15.36
N GLU A 84 5.93 -2.77 -14.68
CA GLU A 84 7.38 -3.03 -14.79
C GLU A 84 7.72 -4.24 -15.67
N ALA A 85 6.74 -5.06 -16.04
CA ALA A 85 6.99 -6.28 -16.80
C ALA A 85 5.81 -6.69 -17.68
N LEU A 86 6.14 -7.28 -18.83
CA LEU A 86 5.22 -7.95 -19.74
C LEU A 86 5.54 -9.44 -19.76
N LEU A 87 4.51 -10.29 -19.64
CA LEU A 87 4.64 -11.75 -19.60
C LEU A 87 3.82 -12.37 -20.72
N PHE A 88 4.43 -13.21 -21.54
CA PHE A 88 3.73 -13.93 -22.61
C PHE A 88 4.17 -15.39 -22.71
N SER A 89 3.30 -16.23 -23.26
CA SER A 89 3.57 -17.64 -23.53
C SER A 89 4.35 -17.75 -24.84
N GLU A 90 5.45 -18.49 -24.85
CA GLU A 90 6.19 -18.75 -26.08
C GLU A 90 6.66 -20.20 -26.15
N LYS A 91 6.67 -20.74 -27.37
CA LYS A 91 7.05 -22.13 -27.63
C LYS A 91 8.46 -22.19 -28.19
N PHE A 92 9.36 -22.83 -27.46
CA PHE A 92 10.72 -23.13 -27.91
C PHE A 92 10.84 -24.63 -28.15
N GLY A 93 10.77 -25.04 -29.42
CA GLY A 93 10.72 -26.45 -29.80
C GLY A 93 9.43 -27.12 -29.31
N ILE A 94 9.56 -28.14 -28.45
CA ILE A 94 8.40 -28.83 -27.83
C ILE A 94 7.97 -28.21 -26.50
N CYS A 95 8.80 -27.33 -25.91
CA CYS A 95 8.56 -26.75 -24.60
C CYS A 95 7.76 -25.47 -24.72
N GLU A 96 6.62 -25.40 -24.03
CA GLU A 96 5.91 -24.14 -23.81
C GLU A 96 6.47 -23.46 -22.56
N THR A 97 6.79 -22.17 -22.66
CA THR A 97 7.48 -21.41 -21.61
C THR A 97 6.79 -20.08 -21.37
N ALA A 98 7.05 -19.48 -20.21
CA ALA A 98 6.72 -18.09 -19.96
C ALA A 98 7.95 -17.22 -20.24
N VAL A 99 7.75 -16.12 -20.97
CA VAL A 99 8.79 -15.13 -21.26
C VAL A 99 8.43 -13.83 -20.56
N ARG A 100 9.28 -13.39 -19.63
CA ARG A 100 9.14 -12.14 -18.87
C ARG A 100 10.10 -11.10 -19.44
N VAL A 101 9.54 -10.06 -20.04
CA VAL A 101 10.29 -8.84 -20.38
C VAL A 101 10.15 -7.88 -19.20
N GLN A 102 11.25 -7.55 -18.54
CA GLN A 102 11.25 -6.64 -17.39
C GLN A 102 12.25 -5.52 -17.62
N ILE A 103 11.77 -4.30 -17.63
CA ILE A 103 12.58 -3.11 -17.89
C ILE A 103 12.61 -2.24 -16.65
N PHE A 104 13.79 -1.75 -16.29
CA PHE A 104 14.00 -1.05 -15.02
C PHE A 104 13.85 0.46 -15.11
N ASP A 105 13.92 1.00 -16.33
CA ASP A 105 13.67 2.41 -16.59
C ASP A 105 12.90 2.57 -17.91
N PRO A 106 11.73 3.24 -17.89
CA PRO A 106 10.89 3.41 -19.08
C PRO A 106 11.52 4.30 -20.15
N PHE A 107 12.59 5.06 -19.84
CA PHE A 107 13.33 5.84 -20.84
C PHE A 107 13.86 4.96 -21.98
N LEU A 108 14.05 3.65 -21.76
CA LEU A 108 14.43 2.69 -22.82
C LEU A 108 13.43 2.56 -23.96
N PHE A 109 12.20 3.04 -23.76
CA PHE A 109 11.12 2.99 -24.74
C PHE A 109 10.75 4.36 -25.33
N THR A 110 11.56 5.39 -25.07
CA THR A 110 11.37 6.70 -25.69
C THR A 110 12.14 6.77 -27.02
N ASP A 111 11.68 7.63 -27.92
CA ASP A 111 12.40 7.90 -29.18
C ASP A 111 13.79 8.54 -28.93
N ASP A 112 14.02 9.06 -27.72
CA ASP A 112 15.30 9.62 -27.28
C ASP A 112 16.34 8.54 -26.94
N PHE A 113 15.92 7.28 -26.78
CA PHE A 113 16.80 6.15 -26.51
C PHE A 113 16.98 5.28 -27.76
N GLY A 114 18.15 5.36 -28.38
CA GLY A 114 18.48 4.57 -29.57
C GLY A 114 18.65 3.08 -29.23
N LEU A 115 17.89 2.19 -29.89
CA LEU A 115 18.02 0.74 -29.71
C LEU A 115 19.41 0.20 -30.10
N ASP A 116 20.13 0.90 -30.98
CA ASP A 116 21.53 0.65 -31.33
C ASP A 116 22.50 0.88 -30.15
N LEU A 117 22.02 1.53 -29.09
CA LEU A 117 22.74 1.70 -27.84
C LEU A 117 22.58 0.52 -26.87
N LEU A 118 21.84 -0.53 -27.24
CA LEU A 118 21.70 -1.73 -26.41
C LEU A 118 22.68 -2.82 -26.80
N THR A 119 23.22 -3.48 -25.78
CA THR A 119 23.91 -4.76 -25.89
C THR A 119 23.34 -5.73 -24.85
N TRP A 120 23.62 -7.02 -25.00
CA TRP A 120 23.07 -8.04 -24.12
C TRP A 120 24.09 -9.09 -23.67
N LYS A 121 23.75 -9.78 -22.58
CA LYS A 121 24.46 -10.97 -22.07
C LYS A 121 23.43 -12.07 -21.85
N ILE A 122 23.69 -13.26 -22.40
CA ILE A 122 22.82 -14.43 -22.23
C ILE A 122 23.44 -15.32 -21.17
N ASN A 123 22.64 -15.68 -20.16
CA ASN A 123 23.01 -16.59 -19.09
C ASN A 123 22.09 -17.83 -19.13
N PHE A 124 22.66 -19.03 -19.13
CA PHE A 124 21.90 -20.28 -19.16
C PHE A 124 21.93 -20.98 -17.80
N GLU A 125 20.80 -21.56 -17.38
CA GLU A 125 20.66 -22.25 -16.10
C GLU A 125 21.71 -23.36 -15.88
N LYS A 126 22.12 -24.05 -16.95
CA LYS A 126 23.11 -25.13 -16.93
C LYS A 126 24.50 -24.65 -16.51
N ASP A 127 24.79 -23.36 -16.66
CA ASP A 127 26.08 -22.77 -16.35
C ASP A 127 26.22 -22.50 -14.84
N TYR A 128 25.11 -22.55 -14.08
CA TYR A 128 25.06 -22.22 -12.66
C TYR A 128 24.79 -23.46 -11.79
N GLU A 129 25.53 -23.57 -10.69
CA GLU A 129 25.29 -24.59 -9.66
C GLU A 129 24.08 -24.24 -8.79
N LYS A 130 23.58 -25.23 -8.04
CA LYS A 130 22.58 -25.01 -6.99
C LYS A 130 23.20 -24.25 -5.82
N ALA A 131 22.59 -23.14 -5.42
CA ALA A 131 22.93 -22.48 -4.18
C ALA A 131 22.56 -23.34 -2.96
N VAL A 132 23.48 -23.46 -2.00
CA VAL A 132 23.33 -24.39 -0.85
C VAL A 132 23.28 -23.68 0.49
N ASN A 133 24.15 -22.69 0.73
CA ASN A 133 24.25 -21.97 1.99
C ASN A 133 24.70 -20.52 1.75
N LYS A 134 24.06 -19.54 2.39
CA LYS A 134 24.45 -18.12 2.35
C LYS A 134 25.89 -17.84 2.78
N ASP A 135 26.45 -18.64 3.68
CA ASP A 135 27.80 -18.42 4.21
C ASP A 135 28.91 -18.80 3.20
N GLU A 136 28.57 -19.54 2.14
CA GLU A 136 29.47 -19.82 1.00
C GLU A 136 29.37 -18.73 -0.08
N SER A 137 29.34 -17.46 0.31
CA SER A 137 29.08 -16.33 -0.60
C SER A 137 30.17 -16.10 -1.65
N GLU A 138 31.35 -16.69 -1.48
CA GLU A 138 32.45 -16.59 -2.45
C GLU A 138 32.15 -17.29 -3.78
N LYS A 139 31.26 -18.31 -3.78
CA LYS A 139 30.82 -19.00 -4.99
C LYS A 139 29.79 -18.16 -5.74
N GLN A 140 30.27 -17.34 -6.66
CA GLN A 140 29.45 -16.43 -7.46
C GLN A 140 28.51 -17.16 -8.45
N ASN A 141 28.95 -18.28 -9.00
CA ASN A 141 28.26 -19.04 -10.05
C ASN A 141 27.21 -20.01 -9.50
N GLN A 142 26.31 -19.50 -8.65
CA GLN A 142 25.22 -20.27 -8.04
C GLN A 142 23.89 -19.56 -8.22
N MET A 143 22.82 -20.33 -8.41
CA MET A 143 21.46 -19.83 -8.50
C MET A 143 20.50 -20.65 -7.61
N PRO A 144 19.31 -20.11 -7.29
CA PRO A 144 18.27 -20.89 -6.64
C PRO A 144 17.86 -22.10 -7.52
N LYS A 145 17.93 -23.32 -6.98
CA LYS A 145 17.43 -24.55 -7.63
C LYS A 145 16.70 -25.43 -6.62
N HIS A 146 15.37 -25.40 -6.65
CA HIS A 146 14.50 -26.12 -5.73
C HIS A 146 13.13 -26.38 -6.36
N GLU A 147 12.48 -27.50 -6.05
CA GLU A 147 11.21 -27.90 -6.66
C GLU A 147 10.08 -26.87 -6.46
N ASN A 148 10.12 -26.16 -5.32
CA ASN A 148 9.15 -25.13 -4.96
C ASN A 148 9.55 -23.69 -5.33
N ILE A 149 10.58 -23.53 -6.16
CA ILE A 149 11.01 -22.25 -6.73
C ILE A 149 10.87 -22.35 -8.23
N ILE A 150 10.34 -21.30 -8.87
CA ILE A 150 10.21 -21.30 -10.33
C ILE A 150 11.58 -21.42 -11.00
N ASN A 151 11.67 -22.23 -12.06
CA ASN A 151 12.92 -22.40 -12.79
C ASN A 151 13.05 -21.36 -13.91
N ASN A 152 14.10 -20.56 -13.86
CA ASN A 152 14.50 -19.66 -14.94
C ASN A 152 15.53 -20.39 -15.82
N PHE A 153 15.13 -20.79 -17.02
CA PHE A 153 15.99 -21.54 -17.95
C PHE A 153 17.08 -20.66 -18.57
N VAL A 154 16.70 -19.44 -18.95
CA VAL A 154 17.57 -18.46 -19.61
C VAL A 154 17.22 -17.08 -19.08
N ASN A 155 18.23 -16.25 -18.86
CA ASN A 155 18.04 -14.83 -18.62
C ASN A 155 18.99 -14.01 -19.50
N ILE A 156 18.42 -13.00 -20.16
CA ILE A 156 19.11 -12.12 -21.09
C ILE A 156 19.17 -10.74 -20.43
N GLU A 157 20.33 -10.37 -19.90
CA GLU A 157 20.55 -9.05 -19.32
C GLU A 157 20.82 -8.02 -20.41
N LEU A 158 20.23 -6.83 -20.28
CA LEU A 158 20.35 -5.71 -21.20
C LEU A 158 21.22 -4.62 -20.57
N PHE A 159 22.13 -4.07 -21.38
CA PHE A 159 23.08 -3.03 -20.97
C PHE A 159 23.17 -1.93 -22.02
N HIS A 160 23.62 -0.75 -21.61
CA HIS A 160 24.06 0.28 -22.53
C HIS A 160 25.34 -0.17 -23.25
N ASN A 161 25.51 0.09 -24.54
CA ASN A 161 26.65 -0.39 -25.33
C ASN A 161 28.02 0.16 -24.87
N LYS A 162 28.02 1.32 -24.19
CA LYS A 162 29.17 1.91 -23.51
C LYS A 162 29.42 1.37 -22.10
N ASP A 163 28.52 0.57 -21.53
CA ASP A 163 28.74 -0.13 -20.26
C ASP A 163 29.54 -1.43 -20.52
N LEU A 164 30.83 -1.25 -20.80
CA LEU A 164 31.75 -2.33 -21.16
C LEU A 164 31.90 -3.38 -20.04
N GLU A 165 31.83 -2.92 -18.79
CA GLU A 165 31.95 -3.74 -17.58
C GLU A 165 30.63 -4.39 -17.17
N LYS A 166 29.51 -4.06 -17.84
CA LYS A 166 28.16 -4.61 -17.58
C LYS A 166 27.75 -4.43 -16.11
N GLU A 167 28.03 -3.24 -15.58
CA GLU A 167 27.78 -2.90 -14.18
C GLU A 167 26.34 -2.48 -13.92
N ASP A 168 25.67 -1.88 -14.92
CA ASP A 168 24.33 -1.30 -14.86
C ASP A 168 23.37 -2.02 -15.83
N CYS A 169 22.86 -3.15 -15.36
CA CYS A 169 21.78 -3.86 -16.05
C CYS A 169 20.52 -2.98 -16.00
N ILE A 170 20.03 -2.57 -17.18
CA ILE A 170 18.91 -1.63 -17.37
C ILE A 170 17.57 -2.34 -17.64
N GLY A 171 17.62 -3.66 -17.86
CA GLY A 171 16.47 -4.53 -18.00
C GLY A 171 16.91 -5.96 -18.31
N TRP A 172 15.97 -6.90 -18.32
CA TRP A 172 16.25 -8.25 -18.75
C TRP A 172 15.03 -8.95 -19.36
N ILE A 173 15.30 -10.05 -20.07
CA ILE A 173 14.30 -10.97 -20.59
C ILE A 173 14.56 -12.34 -19.98
N THR A 174 13.60 -12.88 -19.24
CA THR A 174 13.73 -14.16 -18.56
C THR A 174 12.79 -15.19 -19.21
N ILE A 175 13.34 -16.33 -19.63
CA ILE A 175 12.60 -17.49 -20.13
C ILE A 175 12.51 -18.49 -18.99
N MET A 176 11.29 -18.80 -18.56
CA MET A 176 11.04 -19.60 -17.37
C MET A 176 9.98 -20.68 -17.60
N GLU A 177 9.93 -21.61 -16.67
CA GLU A 177 8.88 -22.62 -16.57
C GLU A 177 7.48 -21.97 -16.61
N LYS A 178 6.58 -22.55 -17.40
CA LYS A 178 5.19 -22.10 -17.48
C LYS A 178 4.35 -22.89 -16.46
N ALA A 179 3.47 -22.19 -15.76
CA ALA A 179 2.57 -22.80 -14.78
C ALA A 179 1.10 -22.78 -15.24
N ASP A 180 0.27 -23.57 -14.56
CA ASP A 180 -1.13 -23.79 -14.93
C ASP A 180 -2.05 -22.66 -14.45
N GLU A 181 -2.00 -22.34 -13.16
CA GLU A 181 -2.87 -21.36 -12.50
C GLU A 181 -2.17 -20.82 -11.23
N ASP A 182 -2.49 -19.60 -10.82
CA ASP A 182 -2.00 -19.02 -9.57
C ASP A 182 -2.84 -19.46 -8.36
N LEU A 183 -2.25 -19.48 -7.16
CA LEU A 183 -2.89 -19.96 -5.95
C LEU A 183 -4.08 -19.08 -5.53
N ARG A 184 -4.09 -17.77 -5.81
CA ARG A 184 -5.23 -16.89 -5.51
C ARG A 184 -6.45 -17.36 -6.28
N THR A 185 -6.31 -17.59 -7.59
CA THR A 185 -7.40 -18.04 -8.44
C THR A 185 -7.93 -19.41 -8.01
N VAL A 186 -7.03 -20.34 -7.65
CA VAL A 186 -7.39 -21.68 -7.16
C VAL A 186 -8.19 -21.63 -5.86
N LEU A 187 -7.74 -20.81 -4.89
CA LEU A 187 -8.40 -20.69 -3.59
C LEU A 187 -9.70 -19.88 -3.66
N LYS A 188 -9.76 -18.83 -4.48
CA LYS A 188 -10.97 -18.01 -4.68
C LYS A 188 -12.10 -18.80 -5.34
N LYS A 189 -11.78 -19.71 -6.27
CA LYS A 189 -12.76 -20.63 -6.87
C LYS A 189 -13.06 -21.85 -5.99
N GLU A 190 -12.41 -21.97 -4.84
CA GLU A 190 -12.57 -23.07 -3.87
C GLU A 190 -12.37 -24.48 -4.46
N LYS A 191 -11.53 -24.60 -5.51
CA LYS A 191 -11.35 -25.84 -6.29
C LYS A 191 -10.67 -26.99 -5.57
N ILE A 192 -10.09 -26.76 -4.38
CA ILE A 192 -9.21 -27.73 -3.73
C ILE A 192 -9.55 -27.92 -2.25
N GLY A 193 -9.58 -29.18 -1.82
CA GLY A 193 -9.81 -29.57 -0.43
C GLY A 193 -8.58 -29.45 0.47
N ILE A 194 -8.78 -29.68 1.77
CA ILE A 194 -7.79 -29.49 2.84
C ILE A 194 -6.48 -30.28 2.63
N GLN A 195 -6.53 -31.51 2.12
CA GLN A 195 -5.33 -32.34 1.95
C GLN A 195 -4.38 -31.78 0.88
N LYS A 196 -4.94 -31.27 -0.23
CA LYS A 196 -4.13 -30.60 -1.27
C LYS A 196 -3.58 -29.27 -0.75
N ARG A 197 -4.38 -28.49 -0.02
CA ARG A 197 -3.94 -27.25 0.65
C ARG A 197 -2.78 -27.49 1.62
N LYS A 198 -2.79 -28.59 2.40
CA LYS A 198 -1.66 -29.00 3.27
C LYS A 198 -0.38 -29.30 2.49
N LYS A 199 -0.48 -30.04 1.38
CA LYS A 199 0.68 -30.32 0.50
C LYS A 199 1.27 -29.04 -0.08
N ILE A 200 0.40 -28.14 -0.55
CA ILE A 200 0.78 -26.81 -1.05
C ILE A 200 1.47 -26.01 0.06
N ALA A 201 0.89 -25.94 1.26
CA ALA A 201 1.47 -25.22 2.39
C ALA A 201 2.87 -25.72 2.75
N LYS A 202 3.07 -27.05 2.73
CA LYS A 202 4.39 -27.66 2.96
C LYS A 202 5.39 -27.24 1.89
N GLY A 203 5.05 -27.34 0.61
CA GLY A 203 5.95 -26.94 -0.48
C GLY A 203 6.32 -25.46 -0.44
N ILE A 204 5.36 -24.58 -0.11
CA ILE A 204 5.64 -23.14 0.10
C ILE A 204 6.63 -22.94 1.26
N LEU A 205 6.42 -23.62 2.39
CA LEU A 205 7.32 -23.54 3.53
C LEU A 205 8.72 -24.03 3.18
N ASP A 206 8.83 -25.19 2.53
CA ASP A 206 10.11 -25.78 2.10
C ASP A 206 10.85 -24.82 1.14
N GLY A 207 10.14 -24.20 0.20
CA GLY A 207 10.68 -23.16 -0.68
C GLY A 207 11.16 -21.90 0.05
N LEU A 208 10.37 -21.37 0.99
CA LEU A 208 10.76 -20.19 1.79
C LEU A 208 11.97 -20.47 2.69
N VAL A 209 12.02 -21.65 3.32
CA VAL A 209 13.16 -22.11 4.12
C VAL A 209 14.40 -22.24 3.24
N TYR A 210 14.27 -22.81 2.05
CA TYR A 210 15.36 -22.90 1.09
C TYR A 210 15.89 -21.50 0.71
N LEU A 211 15.01 -20.56 0.33
CA LEU A 211 15.40 -19.19 0.01
C LEU A 211 16.15 -18.52 1.17
N GLN A 212 15.63 -18.63 2.39
CA GLN A 212 16.29 -18.09 3.57
C GLN A 212 17.67 -18.70 3.79
N LYS A 213 17.81 -20.02 3.62
CA LYS A 213 19.09 -20.75 3.75
C LYS A 213 20.15 -20.22 2.79
N ILE A 214 19.76 -19.87 1.57
CA ILE A 214 20.67 -19.35 0.55
C ILE A 214 20.85 -17.82 0.62
N GLY A 215 20.18 -17.15 1.56
CA GLY A 215 20.35 -15.71 1.82
C GLY A 215 19.36 -14.81 1.09
N ILE A 216 18.24 -15.34 0.61
CA ILE A 216 17.15 -14.61 -0.02
C ILE A 216 15.94 -14.57 0.93
N GLY A 217 15.58 -13.39 1.39
CA GLY A 217 14.29 -13.12 2.03
C GLY A 217 13.28 -12.64 1.00
N HIS A 218 12.26 -13.45 0.70
CA HIS A 218 11.15 -13.03 -0.17
C HIS A 218 10.16 -12.17 0.62
N TYR A 219 9.85 -10.96 0.14
CA TYR A 219 9.00 -9.98 0.84
C TYR A 219 7.66 -9.71 0.15
N ASP A 220 7.35 -10.37 -0.97
CA ASP A 220 6.03 -10.28 -1.61
C ASP A 220 5.29 -11.62 -1.55
N ARG A 221 5.10 -12.12 -0.32
CA ARG A 221 4.52 -13.44 -0.02
C ARG A 221 2.99 -13.41 -0.12
N LYS A 222 2.48 -13.17 -1.33
CA LYS A 222 1.06 -13.18 -1.68
C LYS A 222 0.69 -14.42 -2.49
N LEU A 223 -0.61 -14.66 -2.61
CA LEU A 223 -1.14 -15.86 -3.27
C LEU A 223 -0.85 -15.89 -4.77
N GLU A 224 -0.84 -14.74 -5.45
CA GLU A 224 -0.51 -14.64 -6.87
C GLU A 224 0.95 -14.96 -7.17
N ASN A 225 1.82 -14.80 -6.17
CA ASN A 225 3.25 -15.12 -6.30
C ASN A 225 3.54 -16.60 -5.99
N ILE A 226 2.51 -17.43 -5.86
CA ILE A 226 2.60 -18.89 -5.81
C ILE A 226 1.86 -19.46 -7.01
N LEU A 227 2.60 -20.01 -7.96
CA LEU A 227 2.03 -20.71 -9.11
C LEU A 227 1.97 -22.22 -8.84
N LEU A 228 1.04 -22.92 -9.49
CA LEU A 228 0.99 -24.37 -9.48
C LEU A 228 1.48 -24.93 -10.82
N VAL A 229 2.49 -25.79 -10.77
CA VAL A 229 2.94 -26.60 -11.91
C VAL A 229 2.71 -28.06 -11.55
N ASP A 230 1.79 -28.74 -12.23
CA ASP A 230 1.42 -30.14 -11.94
C ASP A 230 1.04 -30.35 -10.45
N GLY A 231 0.43 -29.33 -9.84
CA GLY A 231 0.04 -29.33 -8.43
C GLY A 231 1.18 -29.07 -7.43
N ILE A 232 2.41 -28.86 -7.88
CA ILE A 232 3.55 -28.43 -7.06
C ILE A 232 3.55 -26.90 -6.96
N PRO A 233 3.56 -26.32 -5.74
CA PRO A 233 3.63 -24.87 -5.59
C PRO A 233 5.04 -24.36 -5.90
N LYS A 234 5.12 -23.29 -6.72
CA LYS A 234 6.36 -22.60 -7.07
C LYS A 234 6.29 -21.12 -6.72
N ILE A 235 7.23 -20.66 -5.90
CA ILE A 235 7.39 -19.26 -5.56
C ILE A 235 7.98 -18.53 -6.76
N ILE A 236 7.30 -17.45 -7.16
CA ILE A 236 7.69 -16.57 -8.26
C ILE A 236 7.96 -15.14 -7.75
N ASP A 237 8.29 -14.28 -8.71
CA ASP A 237 8.42 -12.83 -8.60
C ASP A 237 9.37 -12.35 -7.50
N PHE A 238 10.63 -12.21 -7.89
CA PHE A 238 11.72 -11.77 -7.02
C PHE A 238 11.92 -10.25 -7.07
N GLY A 239 10.90 -9.48 -7.49
CA GLY A 239 10.96 -8.02 -7.56
C GLY A 239 11.09 -7.33 -6.19
N LEU A 240 10.65 -7.99 -5.11
CA LEU A 240 10.72 -7.49 -3.73
C LEU A 240 11.39 -8.53 -2.82
N ILE A 241 12.72 -8.52 -2.83
CA ILE A 241 13.53 -9.43 -2.00
C ILE A 241 14.61 -8.69 -1.21
N TYR A 242 15.05 -9.31 -0.13
CA TYR A 242 16.28 -8.98 0.56
C TYR A 242 17.34 -10.05 0.26
N GLU A 243 18.47 -9.66 -0.28
CA GLU A 243 19.58 -10.50 -0.70
C GLU A 243 20.79 -10.22 0.19
N GLN A 244 21.39 -11.25 0.78
CA GLN A 244 22.45 -11.13 1.79
C GLN A 244 23.86 -11.44 1.28
N THR A 245 23.99 -12.07 0.12
CA THR A 245 25.21 -12.80 -0.29
C THR A 245 25.98 -12.09 -1.40
N GLY A 246 25.32 -11.25 -2.19
CA GLY A 246 25.93 -10.54 -3.31
C GLY A 246 26.30 -11.43 -4.51
N ARG A 247 25.81 -12.68 -4.57
CA ARG A 247 26.14 -13.62 -5.65
C ARG A 247 25.71 -13.10 -7.02
N SER A 248 26.62 -13.12 -7.98
CA SER A 248 26.32 -12.72 -9.36
C SER A 248 25.24 -13.60 -9.99
N GLY A 249 25.24 -14.92 -9.74
CA GLY A 249 24.28 -15.85 -10.33
C GLY A 249 22.82 -15.56 -9.98
N TYR A 250 22.54 -14.92 -8.84
CA TYR A 250 21.19 -14.49 -8.50
C TYR A 250 20.71 -13.37 -9.44
N ARG A 251 21.60 -12.44 -9.77
CA ARG A 251 21.32 -11.39 -10.75
C ARG A 251 21.27 -11.93 -12.16
N GLU A 252 22.30 -12.66 -12.54
CA GLU A 252 22.49 -13.13 -13.91
C GLU A 252 21.35 -14.05 -14.35
N MET A 253 20.73 -14.79 -13.43
CA MET A 253 19.57 -15.64 -13.68
C MET A 253 18.21 -15.02 -13.30
N GLY A 254 18.15 -13.71 -13.02
CA GLY A 254 16.89 -12.98 -12.84
C GLY A 254 16.16 -13.19 -11.50
N TYR A 255 16.87 -13.65 -10.45
CA TYR A 255 16.33 -13.84 -9.10
C TYR A 255 16.64 -12.68 -8.14
N ALA A 256 17.56 -11.78 -8.47
CA ALA A 256 17.88 -10.62 -7.65
C ALA A 256 18.38 -9.46 -8.50
N ARG A 257 17.91 -8.24 -8.25
CA ARG A 257 18.50 -7.07 -8.90
C ARG A 257 19.73 -6.59 -8.11
N LYS A 258 20.73 -6.05 -8.81
CA LYS A 258 21.89 -5.41 -8.17
C LYS A 258 21.44 -4.10 -7.50
N GLY A 259 22.13 -3.74 -6.41
CA GLY A 259 21.98 -2.45 -5.74
C GLY A 259 21.49 -2.56 -4.31
N SER A 260 21.85 -1.55 -3.51
CA SER A 260 21.61 -1.51 -2.07
C SER A 260 20.14 -1.57 -1.67
N LYS A 261 19.21 -1.20 -2.57
CA LYS A 261 17.76 -1.38 -2.38
C LYS A 261 17.40 -2.83 -2.02
N PHE A 262 18.00 -3.81 -2.69
CA PHE A 262 17.71 -5.22 -2.48
C PHE A 262 18.55 -5.85 -1.37
N ARG A 263 19.47 -5.07 -0.79
CA ARG A 263 20.35 -5.48 0.32
C ARG A 263 20.01 -4.75 1.62
N SER A 264 18.85 -4.08 1.66
CA SER A 264 18.30 -3.45 2.85
C SER A 264 16.78 -3.61 2.84
N HIS A 265 16.23 -4.36 3.80
CA HIS A 265 14.79 -4.62 3.85
C HIS A 265 13.95 -3.33 3.96
N SER A 266 14.46 -2.30 4.64
CA SER A 266 13.77 -1.02 4.80
C SER A 266 13.79 -0.14 3.54
N ALA A 267 14.60 -0.51 2.53
CA ALA A 267 14.73 0.21 1.27
C ALA A 267 13.76 -0.28 0.19
N LEU A 268 13.07 -1.42 0.40
CA LEU A 268 12.18 -2.00 -0.60
C LEU A 268 11.08 -1.03 -1.03
N SER A 269 10.50 -0.32 -0.05
CA SER A 269 9.54 0.78 -0.26
C SER A 269 8.34 0.39 -1.12
N ALA A 270 7.97 -0.89 -1.11
CA ALA A 270 6.82 -1.44 -1.80
C ALA A 270 6.27 -2.63 -1.02
N ALA A 271 4.96 -2.83 -1.12
CA ALA A 271 4.24 -3.79 -0.30
C ALA A 271 2.89 -4.16 -0.90
N THR A 272 2.39 -5.35 -0.58
CA THR A 272 1.06 -5.81 -0.98
C THR A 272 0.08 -5.65 0.18
N PRO A 273 -1.04 -4.92 0.00
CA PRO A 273 -2.07 -4.80 1.03
C PRO A 273 -2.52 -6.17 1.53
N GLY A 274 -2.54 -6.34 2.86
CA GLY A 274 -2.91 -7.59 3.53
C GLY A 274 -1.82 -8.68 3.53
N PHE A 275 -0.74 -8.50 2.79
CA PHE A 275 0.40 -9.44 2.70
C PHE A 275 1.74 -8.77 3.03
N ALA A 276 1.72 -7.55 3.57
CA ALA A 276 2.92 -6.77 3.87
C ALA A 276 3.44 -6.99 5.30
N ALA A 277 4.76 -7.11 5.42
CA ALA A 277 5.48 -6.97 6.68
C ALA A 277 5.88 -5.51 6.89
N GLN A 278 5.88 -5.06 8.15
CA GLN A 278 6.21 -3.69 8.50
C GLN A 278 7.65 -3.30 8.07
N ALA A 279 8.57 -4.26 8.13
CA ALA A 279 9.99 -4.08 7.80
C ALA A 279 10.27 -3.71 6.34
N GLN A 280 9.29 -3.85 5.44
CA GLN A 280 9.42 -3.52 4.00
C GLN A 280 9.41 -2.03 3.71
N PHE A 281 8.77 -1.25 4.57
CA PHE A 281 8.53 0.18 4.34
C PHE A 281 8.73 1.03 5.60
N THR A 282 9.12 0.42 6.72
CA THR A 282 9.53 1.11 7.94
C THR A 282 10.79 0.45 8.51
N PHE A 283 11.45 1.09 9.49
CA PHE A 283 12.56 0.50 10.24
C PHE A 283 12.10 -0.46 11.36
N GLY A 284 10.77 -0.61 11.51
CA GLY A 284 10.14 -1.47 12.50
C GLY A 284 9.98 -2.92 12.07
N ALA A 285 9.84 -3.80 13.06
CA ALA A 285 9.52 -5.22 12.87
C ALA A 285 8.34 -5.66 13.75
N GLY A 286 7.48 -4.72 14.15
CA GLY A 286 6.34 -4.93 15.03
C GLY A 286 5.24 -5.82 14.45
N TYR A 287 5.21 -5.98 13.13
CA TYR A 287 4.32 -6.91 12.43
C TYR A 287 5.06 -7.71 11.35
N GLN A 288 5.03 -9.03 11.50
CA GLN A 288 5.47 -9.99 10.49
C GLN A 288 4.24 -10.65 9.87
N VAL A 289 4.27 -10.82 8.55
CA VAL A 289 3.12 -11.33 7.81
C VAL A 289 3.25 -12.82 7.52
N GLN A 290 2.20 -13.57 7.86
CA GLN A 290 2.04 -14.99 7.53
C GLN A 290 0.66 -15.26 6.93
N ASN A 291 0.01 -14.20 6.41
CA ASN A 291 -1.41 -14.23 6.08
C ASN A 291 -1.75 -15.25 4.99
N LEU A 292 -0.84 -15.52 4.07
CA LEU A 292 -0.96 -16.58 3.06
C LEU A 292 -1.39 -17.93 3.64
N PHE A 293 -0.88 -18.31 4.81
CA PHE A 293 -1.26 -19.58 5.42
C PHE A 293 -2.69 -19.58 5.93
N TYR A 294 -3.23 -18.44 6.41
CA TYR A 294 -4.65 -18.36 6.75
C TYR A 294 -5.55 -18.56 5.53
N PHE A 295 -5.12 -18.14 4.33
CA PHE A 295 -5.85 -18.41 3.09
C PHE A 295 -5.80 -19.87 2.65
N LEU A 296 -4.76 -20.61 3.05
CA LEU A 296 -4.71 -22.04 2.80
C LEU A 296 -5.65 -22.83 3.70
N PHE A 297 -5.97 -22.36 4.90
CA PHE A 297 -6.75 -23.12 5.90
C PHE A 297 -8.15 -22.59 6.19
N CYS A 298 -8.47 -21.39 5.72
CA CYS A 298 -9.83 -20.88 5.71
C CYS A 298 -10.35 -20.80 4.25
N ASP A 299 -11.66 -20.70 4.09
CA ASP A 299 -12.21 -20.30 2.80
C ASP A 299 -11.89 -18.82 2.50
N TRP A 300 -12.08 -18.41 1.24
CA TRP A 300 -11.65 -17.10 0.76
C TRP A 300 -12.21 -15.94 1.59
N LYS A 301 -13.51 -15.97 1.88
CA LYS A 301 -14.18 -14.88 2.61
C LYS A 301 -13.84 -14.93 4.10
N SER A 302 -13.73 -16.13 4.67
CA SER A 302 -13.42 -16.35 6.08
C SER A 302 -12.02 -15.85 6.42
N SER A 303 -11.03 -16.02 5.54
CA SER A 303 -9.67 -15.47 5.74
C SER A 303 -9.70 -13.95 5.95
N TRP A 304 -10.39 -13.21 5.09
CA TRP A 304 -10.51 -11.75 5.22
C TRP A 304 -11.26 -11.35 6.50
N ASN A 305 -12.37 -12.03 6.83
CA ASN A 305 -13.14 -11.74 8.05
C ASN A 305 -12.33 -11.98 9.33
N LEU A 306 -11.66 -13.13 9.42
CA LEU A 306 -10.87 -13.48 10.59
C LEU A 306 -9.69 -12.52 10.81
N LEU A 307 -9.13 -11.98 9.73
CA LEU A 307 -8.04 -11.01 9.78
C LEU A 307 -8.52 -9.59 10.09
N TYR A 308 -9.62 -9.13 9.48
CA TYR A 308 -9.96 -7.70 9.43
C TYR A 308 -11.31 -7.31 10.00
N LYS A 309 -12.25 -8.25 10.17
CA LYS A 309 -13.53 -7.94 10.81
C LYS A 309 -13.34 -7.91 12.33
N GLN A 310 -13.73 -6.81 12.94
CA GLN A 310 -13.91 -6.72 14.39
C GLN A 310 -14.96 -7.74 14.83
N ILE A 311 -14.70 -8.40 15.96
CA ILE A 311 -15.61 -9.39 16.53
C ILE A 311 -15.91 -9.03 17.98
N ASN A 312 -17.17 -9.22 18.37
CA ASN A 312 -17.56 -9.17 19.78
C ASN A 312 -17.37 -10.54 20.46
N GLU A 313 -17.55 -10.59 21.79
CA GLU A 313 -17.36 -11.82 22.57
C GLU A 313 -18.35 -12.94 22.21
N LYS A 314 -19.55 -12.61 21.71
CA LYS A 314 -20.52 -13.61 21.24
C LYS A 314 -20.04 -14.24 19.94
N GLU A 315 -19.72 -13.42 18.94
CA GLU A 315 -19.16 -13.88 17.66
C GLU A 315 -17.88 -14.68 17.87
N LYS A 316 -17.00 -14.24 18.78
CA LYS A 316 -15.78 -14.97 19.13
C LYS A 316 -16.07 -16.38 19.62
N LYS A 317 -17.01 -16.55 20.54
CA LYS A 317 -17.41 -17.88 21.04
C LYS A 317 -18.00 -18.78 19.94
N GLU A 318 -18.71 -18.19 18.98
CA GLU A 318 -19.24 -18.92 17.81
C GLU A 318 -18.10 -19.38 16.89
N ILE A 319 -17.16 -18.48 16.59
CA ILE A 319 -15.98 -18.79 15.77
C ILE A 319 -15.10 -19.84 16.47
N ASP A 320 -14.89 -19.74 17.79
CA ASP A 320 -14.10 -20.70 18.55
C ASP A 320 -14.64 -22.13 18.42
N LYS A 321 -15.97 -22.31 18.41
CA LYS A 321 -16.59 -23.62 18.16
C LYS A 321 -16.27 -24.13 16.76
N ILE A 322 -16.37 -23.29 15.73
CA ILE A 322 -16.05 -23.65 14.34
C ILE A 322 -14.58 -24.07 14.24
N VAL A 323 -13.68 -23.25 14.79
CA VAL A 323 -12.24 -23.48 14.79
C VAL A 323 -11.88 -24.76 15.55
N GLN A 324 -12.53 -25.04 16.69
CA GLN A 324 -12.37 -26.28 17.44
C GLN A 324 -12.81 -27.50 16.63
N ASN A 325 -13.97 -27.42 15.96
CA ASN A 325 -14.46 -28.51 15.10
C ASN A 325 -13.52 -28.81 13.91
N CYS A 326 -12.76 -27.81 13.46
CA CYS A 326 -11.74 -27.96 12.42
C CYS A 326 -10.37 -28.41 12.96
N HIS A 327 -10.25 -28.71 14.26
CA HIS A 327 -8.98 -28.98 14.95
C HIS A 327 -7.93 -27.87 14.75
N ALA A 328 -8.37 -26.62 14.77
CA ALA A 328 -7.56 -25.45 14.44
C ALA A 328 -7.40 -24.47 15.62
N THR A 329 -7.54 -24.92 16.87
CA THR A 329 -7.50 -24.06 18.07
C THR A 329 -6.23 -23.21 18.19
N SER A 330 -5.11 -23.69 17.63
CA SER A 330 -3.84 -22.97 17.60
C SER A 330 -3.61 -22.13 16.34
N ILE A 331 -4.63 -21.87 15.52
CA ILE A 331 -4.50 -21.11 14.26
C ILE A 331 -3.87 -19.73 14.47
N HIS A 332 -4.18 -19.07 15.59
CA HIS A 332 -3.62 -17.76 15.95
C HIS A 332 -2.08 -17.75 16.10
N LYS A 333 -1.44 -18.92 16.28
CA LYS A 333 0.01 -19.07 16.43
C LYS A 333 0.75 -19.17 15.09
N ILE A 334 0.04 -19.25 13.96
CA ILE A 334 0.69 -19.25 12.62
C ILE A 334 1.57 -18.00 12.46
N LYS A 335 1.12 -16.85 12.97
CA LYS A 335 1.89 -15.59 12.95
C LYS A 335 3.21 -15.63 13.74
N GLU A 336 3.37 -16.59 14.64
CA GLU A 336 4.60 -16.81 15.42
C GLU A 336 5.62 -17.65 14.65
N GLY A 337 5.32 -18.03 13.41
CA GLY A 337 6.18 -18.87 12.58
C GLY A 337 6.01 -20.37 12.82
N ASN A 338 5.11 -20.78 13.73
CA ASN A 338 4.83 -22.19 13.97
C ASN A 338 3.81 -22.75 12.97
N ILE A 339 4.26 -22.84 11.72
CA ILE A 339 3.45 -23.32 10.59
C ILE A 339 3.18 -24.84 10.71
N SER A 340 3.94 -25.57 11.53
CA SER A 340 3.73 -27.03 11.73
C SER A 340 2.35 -27.38 12.29
N LEU A 341 1.75 -26.47 13.07
CA LEU A 341 0.42 -26.61 13.68
C LEU A 341 -0.70 -26.78 12.65
N ILE A 342 -0.51 -26.33 11.41
CA ILE A 342 -1.51 -26.48 10.35
C ILE A 342 -1.72 -27.94 9.94
N ARG A 343 -0.79 -28.84 10.28
CA ARG A 343 -0.92 -30.27 10.00
C ARG A 343 -2.08 -30.90 10.77
N GLU A 344 -2.45 -30.32 11.90
CA GLU A 344 -3.54 -30.79 12.77
C GLU A 344 -4.92 -30.44 12.20
N ILE A 345 -5.03 -29.37 11.40
CA ILE A 345 -6.30 -28.85 10.88
C ILE A 345 -7.00 -29.90 9.99
N THR A 346 -8.19 -30.35 10.36
CA THR A 346 -8.87 -31.47 9.68
C THR A 346 -9.76 -31.03 8.51
N SER A 347 -10.24 -29.79 8.52
CA SER A 347 -11.16 -29.24 7.52
C SER A 347 -10.88 -27.77 7.24
N ILE A 348 -11.40 -27.26 6.11
CA ILE A 348 -11.35 -25.83 5.79
C ILE A 348 -12.25 -25.08 6.79
N ILE A 349 -11.72 -24.00 7.37
CA ILE A 349 -12.46 -23.16 8.31
C ILE A 349 -13.36 -22.22 7.52
N SER A 350 -14.66 -22.31 7.78
CA SER A 350 -15.70 -21.55 7.08
C SER A 350 -16.65 -20.89 8.07
N ILE A 351 -16.81 -19.57 7.97
CA ILE A 351 -17.67 -18.77 8.85
C ILE A 351 -18.97 -18.44 8.10
N PRO A 352 -20.15 -18.90 8.58
CA PRO A 352 -21.43 -18.78 7.87
C PRO A 352 -21.93 -17.36 7.57
N SER A 353 -21.35 -16.33 8.20
CA SER A 353 -21.79 -14.93 8.12
C SER A 353 -20.65 -14.00 7.71
N SER A 354 -20.00 -14.32 6.58
CA SER A 354 -18.96 -13.47 6.03
C SER A 354 -19.49 -12.06 5.74
N SER A 355 -18.79 -11.04 6.25
CA SER A 355 -19.15 -9.62 6.09
C SER A 355 -19.39 -9.22 4.63
N SER A 356 -20.51 -8.56 4.33
CA SER A 356 -20.76 -7.90 3.05
C SER A 356 -19.97 -6.60 2.86
N HIS A 357 -19.24 -6.15 3.89
CA HIS A 357 -18.59 -4.83 3.92
C HIS A 357 -17.25 -4.79 3.16
N PHE A 358 -16.70 -5.94 2.74
CA PHE A 358 -15.41 -6.00 2.05
C PHE A 358 -15.58 -6.15 0.54
N CYS A 359 -14.84 -5.35 -0.23
CA CYS A 359 -14.73 -5.49 -1.68
C CYS A 359 -13.76 -6.63 -2.02
N LEU A 360 -14.23 -7.88 -1.95
CA LEU A 360 -13.39 -9.07 -2.15
C LEU A 360 -13.26 -9.50 -3.62
N ASP A 361 -14.04 -8.88 -4.50
CA ASP A 361 -14.06 -9.17 -5.93
C ASP A 361 -13.22 -8.23 -6.78
N ASP A 362 -12.58 -7.24 -6.15
CA ASP A 362 -11.67 -6.32 -6.83
C ASP A 362 -10.49 -7.06 -7.48
N ALA A 363 -10.24 -6.74 -8.76
CA ALA A 363 -9.09 -7.27 -9.50
C ALA A 363 -7.75 -6.79 -8.90
N ASN A 364 -7.74 -5.65 -8.20
CA ASN A 364 -6.58 -5.05 -7.56
C ASN A 364 -6.47 -5.39 -6.06
N LEU A 365 -7.32 -6.28 -5.52
CA LEU A 365 -7.37 -6.60 -4.07
C LEU A 365 -6.00 -6.85 -3.45
N THR A 366 -5.09 -7.48 -4.19
CA THR A 366 -3.78 -7.94 -3.72
C THR A 366 -2.65 -7.44 -4.63
N LYS A 367 -2.88 -6.31 -5.31
CA LYS A 367 -1.87 -5.65 -6.14
C LYS A 367 -0.88 -4.88 -5.27
N SER A 368 0.41 -5.09 -5.51
CA SER A 368 1.51 -4.40 -4.82
C SER A 368 1.52 -2.91 -5.15
N VAL A 369 1.94 -2.09 -4.20
CA VAL A 369 1.99 -0.63 -4.35
C VAL A 369 3.36 -0.09 -3.93
N GLN A 370 3.84 0.93 -4.63
CA GLN A 370 5.04 1.68 -4.24
C GLN A 370 4.66 2.65 -3.11
N VAL A 371 5.28 2.51 -1.94
CA VAL A 371 4.99 3.31 -0.75
C VAL A 371 5.39 4.77 -0.95
N SER A 372 6.47 5.01 -1.70
CA SER A 372 6.92 6.36 -2.04
C SER A 372 5.90 7.15 -2.87
N SER A 373 5.08 6.49 -3.69
CA SER A 373 4.05 7.16 -4.49
C SER A 373 2.82 7.53 -3.66
N LEU A 374 2.66 7.03 -2.43
CA LEU A 374 1.60 7.47 -1.52
C LEU A 374 1.70 8.97 -1.23
N LYS A 375 2.93 9.50 -1.07
CA LYS A 375 3.14 10.93 -0.86
C LYS A 375 2.73 11.78 -2.07
N GLN A 376 2.91 11.27 -3.28
CA GLN A 376 2.44 11.92 -4.51
C GLN A 376 0.93 11.82 -4.66
N ASN A 377 0.36 10.65 -4.39
CA ASN A 377 -1.06 10.39 -4.59
C ASN A 377 -1.95 11.05 -3.52
N ALA A 378 -1.41 11.36 -2.35
CA ALA A 378 -2.11 12.20 -1.37
C ALA A 378 -1.88 13.71 -1.58
N THR A 379 -0.92 14.11 -2.44
CA THR A 379 -0.68 15.52 -2.80
C THR A 379 -1.11 15.90 -4.22
N LYS A 380 -1.49 14.94 -5.09
CA LYS A 380 -2.06 15.21 -6.42
C LYS A 380 -3.27 16.12 -6.24
N CYS A 381 -3.11 17.35 -6.72
CA CYS A 381 -4.04 18.45 -6.63
C CYS A 381 -4.25 18.99 -8.04
N VAL A 382 -5.32 18.59 -8.69
CA VAL A 382 -5.78 19.23 -9.91
C VAL A 382 -7.27 19.53 -9.80
N ASN A 383 -7.59 20.77 -9.39
CA ASN A 383 -8.60 21.54 -10.12
C ASN A 383 -8.51 23.05 -9.85
N GLN A 384 -8.66 23.82 -10.93
CA GLN A 384 -8.40 25.25 -11.03
C GLN A 384 -9.63 26.13 -10.70
N ASP A 385 -10.78 25.55 -10.33
CA ASP A 385 -12.07 26.28 -10.34
C ASP A 385 -12.79 26.45 -8.98
N LEU A 386 -12.17 26.06 -7.86
CA LEU A 386 -12.75 26.31 -6.53
C LEU A 386 -12.38 27.73 -6.05
N LYS A 387 -13.17 28.73 -6.45
CA LYS A 387 -12.89 30.17 -6.18
C LYS A 387 -12.76 30.56 -4.69
N ASN A 388 -13.23 29.74 -3.75
CA ASN A 388 -13.16 29.98 -2.30
C ASN A 388 -12.16 29.09 -1.56
N VAL A 389 -11.39 28.30 -2.31
CA VAL A 389 -10.34 27.46 -1.77
C VAL A 389 -9.03 27.97 -2.38
N THR A 390 -8.07 28.36 -1.54
CA THR A 390 -6.72 28.61 -2.04
C THR A 390 -6.27 27.37 -2.82
N LYS A 391 -5.69 27.58 -4.01
CA LYS A 391 -5.27 26.52 -4.95
C LYS A 391 -4.82 25.26 -4.19
N ASN A 392 -5.36 24.10 -4.57
CA ASN A 392 -4.95 22.74 -4.16
C ASN A 392 -5.60 22.12 -2.91
N VAL A 393 -6.90 21.80 -2.95
CA VAL A 393 -7.55 21.03 -1.84
C VAL A 393 -8.29 19.77 -2.29
N LEU A 394 -8.70 19.57 -3.54
CA LEU A 394 -9.67 18.49 -3.86
C LEU A 394 -9.36 17.65 -5.10
N ASP A 395 -8.23 16.94 -5.12
CA ASP A 395 -8.03 15.89 -6.13
C ASP A 395 -7.58 14.56 -5.53
N GLN A 396 -8.23 14.18 -4.41
CA GLN A 396 -8.26 12.79 -3.97
C GLN A 396 -9.33 11.97 -4.69
N LYS A 397 -10.00 12.54 -5.72
CA LYS A 397 -10.95 11.84 -6.60
C LYS A 397 -10.38 10.56 -7.21
N SER A 398 -9.05 10.45 -7.26
CA SER A 398 -8.34 9.29 -7.81
C SER A 398 -7.71 8.38 -6.75
N SER A 399 -7.94 8.61 -5.44
CA SER A 399 -7.22 7.89 -4.37
C SER A 399 -8.05 7.35 -3.21
N ASN A 400 -9.22 7.90 -2.93
CA ASN A 400 -10.07 7.46 -1.81
C ASN A 400 -9.33 7.40 -0.43
N LEU A 401 -8.27 8.22 -0.24
CA LEU A 401 -7.42 8.18 0.97
C LEU A 401 -7.80 9.20 2.05
N CYS A 402 -8.85 10.01 1.87
CA CYS A 402 -9.23 11.09 2.78
C CYS A 402 -9.42 10.62 4.24
N VAL A 403 -10.07 9.47 4.41
CA VAL A 403 -10.29 8.84 5.72
C VAL A 403 -8.99 8.37 6.39
N PRO A 404 -8.18 7.48 5.79
CA PRO A 404 -6.94 7.05 6.44
C PRO A 404 -5.92 8.18 6.66
N ILE A 405 -5.91 9.22 5.82
CA ILE A 405 -5.09 10.42 6.04
C ILE A 405 -5.58 11.19 7.26
N SER A 406 -6.89 11.43 7.36
CA SER A 406 -7.48 12.13 8.51
C SER A 406 -7.19 11.36 9.80
N VAL A 407 -7.41 10.04 9.81
CA VAL A 407 -7.08 9.17 10.96
C VAL A 407 -5.58 9.20 11.30
N THR A 408 -4.70 9.26 10.30
CA THR A 408 -3.26 9.42 10.52
C THR A 408 -2.94 10.72 11.26
N THR A 409 -3.55 11.84 10.86
CA THR A 409 -3.35 13.14 11.53
C THR A 409 -3.82 13.09 12.99
N LEU A 410 -4.97 12.49 13.26
CA LEU A 410 -5.48 12.32 14.63
C LEU A 410 -4.56 11.45 15.49
N LEU A 411 -4.04 10.35 14.93
CA LEU A 411 -3.08 9.49 15.62
C LEU A 411 -1.78 10.21 15.92
N HIS A 412 -1.25 10.97 14.97
CA HIS A 412 -0.04 11.76 15.17
C HIS A 412 -0.22 12.78 16.30
N PHE A 413 -1.37 13.47 16.35
CA PHE A 413 -1.73 14.33 17.47
C PHE A 413 -1.80 13.56 18.80
N ALA A 414 -2.49 12.42 18.83
CA ALA A 414 -2.69 11.63 20.04
C ALA A 414 -1.38 11.05 20.59
N ILE A 415 -0.47 10.56 19.73
CA ILE A 415 0.85 10.08 20.12
C ILE A 415 1.64 11.19 20.82
N LYS A 416 1.63 12.40 20.27
CA LYS A 416 2.35 13.55 20.82
C LYS A 416 1.72 14.04 22.13
N ASN A 417 0.40 14.23 22.16
CA ASN A 417 -0.27 14.96 23.25
C ASN A 417 -0.82 14.05 24.34
N ASP A 418 -1.40 12.89 24.00
CA ASP A 418 -1.95 11.99 25.01
C ASP A 418 -0.85 11.14 25.67
N LEU A 419 0.22 10.81 24.93
CA LEU A 419 1.32 9.98 25.44
C LEU A 419 2.61 10.75 25.72
N GLY A 420 2.70 12.03 25.33
CA GLY A 420 3.93 12.83 25.50
C GLY A 420 5.13 12.31 24.71
N PHE A 421 4.90 11.52 23.65
CA PHE A 421 5.97 10.84 22.93
C PHE A 421 6.67 11.78 21.93
N LYS A 422 8.01 11.78 21.95
CA LYS A 422 8.85 12.51 21.00
C LYS A 422 9.50 11.52 20.03
N ASP A 423 9.11 11.58 18.77
CA ASP A 423 9.65 10.71 17.72
C ASP A 423 11.00 11.22 17.22
N LYS A 424 12.09 10.82 17.90
CA LYS A 424 13.45 11.29 17.58
C LYS A 424 13.99 10.75 16.25
N TYR A 425 13.46 9.63 15.76
CA TYR A 425 14.00 8.88 14.63
C TYR A 425 13.03 8.78 13.46
N ASP A 426 11.93 9.52 13.50
CA ASP A 426 10.91 9.55 12.43
C ASP A 426 10.27 8.18 12.17
N TYR A 427 10.16 7.32 13.21
CA TYR A 427 9.54 6.00 13.10
C TYR A 427 8.02 6.07 12.96
N TYR A 428 7.40 7.16 13.42
CA TYR A 428 5.97 7.43 13.48
C TYR A 428 5.59 8.61 12.60
N SER A 429 6.36 8.87 11.54
CA SER A 429 6.02 9.85 10.52
C SER A 429 4.63 9.57 9.93
N ALA A 430 3.96 10.61 9.43
CA ALA A 430 2.64 10.48 8.80
C ALA A 430 2.64 9.43 7.67
N GLU A 431 3.72 9.35 6.89
CA GLU A 431 3.86 8.33 5.84
C GLU A 431 3.89 6.92 6.43
N LYS A 432 4.63 6.68 7.52
CA LYS A 432 4.76 5.35 8.12
C LYS A 432 3.48 4.91 8.81
N ILE A 433 2.79 5.81 9.50
CA ILE A 433 1.47 5.54 10.10
C ILE A 433 0.46 5.24 8.99
N LEU A 434 0.36 6.10 7.97
CA LEU A 434 -0.58 5.93 6.86
C LEU A 434 -0.33 4.61 6.12
N SER A 435 0.92 4.31 5.78
CA SER A 435 1.30 3.06 5.12
C SER A 435 0.89 1.85 5.95
N THR A 436 1.10 1.91 7.27
CA THR A 436 0.67 0.84 8.17
C THR A 436 -0.84 0.69 8.22
N LEU A 437 -1.60 1.80 8.23
CA LEU A 437 -3.05 1.77 8.19
C LEU A 437 -3.56 1.08 6.93
N ILE A 438 -3.07 1.50 5.76
CA ILE A 438 -3.62 1.09 4.46
C ILE A 438 -3.04 -0.22 3.92
N LEU A 439 -1.90 -0.70 4.44
CA LEU A 439 -1.28 -1.96 3.99
C LEU A 439 -1.51 -3.10 4.97
N ILE A 440 -1.61 -2.81 6.28
CA ILE A 440 -1.64 -3.84 7.33
C ILE A 440 -2.94 -3.81 8.12
N ILE A 441 -3.38 -2.66 8.63
CA ILE A 441 -4.48 -2.62 9.61
C ILE A 441 -5.84 -2.77 8.94
N TYR A 442 -6.07 -1.98 7.89
CA TYR A 442 -7.27 -1.99 7.09
C TYR A 442 -6.84 -1.90 5.62
N PRO A 443 -6.48 -3.04 5.01
CA PRO A 443 -5.95 -3.09 3.65
C PRO A 443 -6.86 -2.34 2.70
N ARG A 444 -6.31 -1.29 2.11
CA ARG A 444 -7.00 -0.34 1.25
C ARG A 444 -7.87 -0.98 0.19
N SER A 445 -7.35 -2.00 -0.47
CA SER A 445 -7.99 -2.70 -1.57
C SER A 445 -9.21 -3.51 -1.12
N MET A 446 -9.22 -4.01 0.12
CA MET A 446 -10.39 -4.67 0.74
C MET A 446 -11.46 -3.65 1.14
N ALA A 447 -11.03 -2.45 1.53
CA ALA A 447 -11.89 -1.30 1.75
C ALA A 447 -12.29 -0.60 0.44
N GLY A 448 -11.91 -1.18 -0.70
CA GLY A 448 -12.12 -0.68 -2.06
C GLY A 448 -11.41 0.65 -2.39
N LEU A 449 -10.53 1.12 -1.50
CA LEU A 449 -9.69 2.30 -1.65
C LEU A 449 -8.60 2.00 -2.69
N ASN A 450 -8.99 1.95 -3.95
CA ASN A 450 -8.08 1.73 -5.07
C ASN A 450 -7.23 2.99 -5.32
N LEU A 451 -6.02 2.75 -5.82
CA LEU A 451 -5.01 3.72 -6.26
C LEU A 451 -4.36 2.96 -7.41
N ASN A 452 -5.16 2.56 -8.37
CA ASN A 452 -4.56 2.15 -9.62
C ASN A 452 -4.61 3.40 -10.50
N PRO A 453 -3.54 4.22 -10.53
CA PRO A 453 -3.50 5.49 -11.28
C PRO A 453 -3.77 5.30 -12.79
N ASN A 454 -3.82 4.05 -13.26
CA ASN A 454 -3.97 3.66 -14.66
C ASN A 454 -5.43 3.52 -15.11
N LYS A 455 -6.42 3.71 -14.22
CA LYS A 455 -7.83 3.83 -14.62
C LYS A 455 -8.45 5.03 -13.95
N LYS A 456 -9.23 5.82 -14.70
CA LYS A 456 -10.15 6.80 -14.12
C LYS A 456 -11.10 6.02 -13.20
N GLU A 457 -10.95 6.17 -11.89
CA GLU A 457 -11.91 5.62 -10.94
C GLU A 457 -13.22 6.40 -11.13
N THR A 458 -14.28 5.69 -11.53
CA THR A 458 -15.61 6.27 -11.79
C THR A 458 -16.54 6.15 -10.60
N GLU A 459 -16.17 5.37 -9.58
CA GLU A 459 -17.00 5.07 -8.43
C GLU A 459 -16.38 5.67 -7.16
N PHE A 460 -17.08 6.63 -6.57
CA PHE A 460 -16.76 7.15 -5.24
C PHE A 460 -17.14 6.12 -4.20
N GLN A 461 -16.18 5.73 -3.36
CA GLN A 461 -16.50 4.87 -2.24
C GLN A 461 -16.79 5.70 -1.01
N LEU A 462 -17.96 5.43 -0.42
CA LEU A 462 -18.30 5.89 0.92
C LEU A 462 -17.44 5.10 1.89
N ASN A 463 -16.25 5.62 2.20
CA ASN A 463 -15.42 5.02 3.22
C ASN A 463 -16.07 5.27 4.59
N GLU A 464 -16.53 4.21 5.23
CA GLU A 464 -17.05 4.27 6.61
C GLU A 464 -15.88 4.43 7.58
N ILE A 465 -15.57 5.67 7.93
CA ILE A 465 -14.53 6.01 8.92
C ILE A 465 -14.66 5.18 10.21
N GLU A 466 -15.88 4.85 10.61
CA GLU A 466 -16.15 4.00 11.78
C GLU A 466 -15.49 2.62 11.64
N LEU A 467 -15.50 1.97 10.47
CA LEU A 467 -14.85 0.68 10.28
C LEU A 467 -13.33 0.77 10.48
N LEU A 468 -12.69 1.83 9.97
CA LEU A 468 -11.26 2.05 10.18
C LEU A 468 -10.95 2.34 11.66
N LEU A 469 -11.73 3.19 12.31
CA LEU A 469 -11.57 3.52 13.74
C LEU A 469 -11.82 2.30 14.63
N GLU A 470 -12.82 1.50 14.32
CA GLU A 470 -13.10 0.24 14.99
C GLU A 470 -11.95 -0.74 14.82
N ARG A 471 -11.46 -0.94 13.59
CA ARG A 471 -10.32 -1.83 13.33
C ARG A 471 -9.05 -1.33 14.03
N LEU A 472 -8.86 -0.01 14.13
CA LEU A 472 -7.75 0.60 14.84
C LEU A 472 -7.81 0.29 16.35
N CYS A 473 -8.97 0.40 16.97
CA CYS A 473 -9.11 0.26 18.41
C CYS A 473 -9.52 -1.15 18.90
N LYS A 474 -10.10 -2.01 18.05
CA LYS A 474 -10.59 -3.36 18.40
C LYS A 474 -9.73 -4.46 17.77
N LYS A 475 -9.71 -5.63 18.42
CA LYS A 475 -9.06 -6.84 17.88
C LYS A 475 -9.96 -7.50 16.85
N THR A 476 -9.35 -8.32 16.01
CA THR A 476 -10.05 -9.30 15.18
C THR A 476 -9.80 -10.70 15.75
N TYR A 477 -10.27 -11.75 15.10
CA TYR A 477 -9.98 -13.10 15.55
C TYR A 477 -8.48 -13.43 15.49
N LEU A 478 -7.79 -12.99 14.43
CA LEU A 478 -6.39 -13.36 14.17
C LEU A 478 -5.39 -12.22 14.44
N MET A 479 -5.85 -10.96 14.50
CA MET A 479 -4.98 -9.80 14.61
C MET A 479 -5.22 -8.98 15.88
N GLU A 480 -4.13 -8.42 16.40
CA GLU A 480 -4.18 -7.39 17.45
C GLU A 480 -4.85 -6.10 16.95
N THR A 481 -5.14 -5.18 17.87
CA THR A 481 -5.68 -3.86 17.52
C THR A 481 -4.71 -3.12 16.60
N GLY A 482 -5.24 -2.32 15.67
CA GLY A 482 -4.39 -1.54 14.77
C GLY A 482 -3.44 -0.61 15.52
N TRP A 483 -3.87 -0.04 16.66
CA TRP A 483 -3.01 0.76 17.51
C TRP A 483 -1.80 -0.02 18.04
N GLN A 484 -1.98 -1.26 18.50
CA GLN A 484 -0.85 -2.07 18.98
C GLN A 484 0.13 -2.45 17.86
N ILE A 485 -0.34 -2.52 16.61
CA ILE A 485 0.50 -2.72 15.44
C ILE A 485 1.31 -1.43 15.15
N ILE A 486 0.67 -0.26 15.14
CA ILE A 486 1.33 1.04 14.94
C ILE A 486 2.33 1.33 16.06
N ARG A 487 1.97 1.13 17.33
CA ARG A 487 2.82 1.37 18.51
C ARG A 487 4.15 0.60 18.47
N LYS A 488 4.25 -0.45 17.65
CA LYS A 488 5.46 -1.27 17.48
C LYS A 488 6.26 -0.92 16.22
N LEU A 489 6.00 0.24 15.60
CA LEU A 489 6.80 0.77 14.50
C LEU A 489 8.26 1.02 14.91
N GLY A 490 8.50 1.48 16.15
CA GLY A 490 9.85 1.60 16.69
C GLY A 490 10.49 0.22 16.87
N ARG A 491 11.74 0.05 16.43
CA ARG A 491 12.46 -1.23 16.56
C ARG A 491 12.67 -1.61 18.02
N ASP A 492 13.20 -0.70 18.82
CA ASP A 492 13.50 -0.92 20.24
C ASP A 492 12.37 -0.42 21.13
N GLU A 493 12.18 -1.03 22.30
CA GLU A 493 11.12 -0.63 23.23
C GLU A 493 11.24 0.82 23.70
N LYS A 494 12.47 1.32 23.88
CA LYS A 494 12.76 2.72 24.22
C LYS A 494 12.30 3.73 23.15
N ASP A 495 12.15 3.27 21.90
CA ASP A 495 11.75 4.09 20.75
C ASP A 495 10.27 3.90 20.40
N ARG A 496 9.50 3.27 21.30
CA ARG A 496 8.05 3.05 21.14
C ARG A 496 7.28 3.95 22.10
N PRO A 497 6.08 4.45 21.71
CA PRO A 497 5.15 5.00 22.66
C PRO A 497 4.81 3.99 23.76
N LYS A 498 4.55 4.51 24.97
CA LYS A 498 4.13 3.70 26.12
C LYS A 498 2.93 2.82 25.76
N LYS A 499 2.85 1.65 26.40
CA LYS A 499 1.67 0.78 26.27
C LYS A 499 0.42 1.58 26.62
N SER A 500 -0.59 1.44 25.78
CA SER A 500 -1.77 2.30 25.78
C SER A 500 -2.89 1.65 24.98
N THR A 501 -4.12 2.04 25.29
CA THR A 501 -5.31 1.62 24.56
C THR A 501 -5.81 2.74 23.65
N CYS A 502 -6.33 2.36 22.49
CA CYS A 502 -6.97 3.28 21.55
C CYS A 502 -8.46 3.34 21.86
N LYS A 503 -9.00 4.55 21.95
CA LYS A 503 -10.44 4.82 21.96
C LYS A 503 -10.75 5.86 20.91
N PHE A 504 -11.92 5.76 20.31
CA PHE A 504 -12.47 6.83 19.49
C PHE A 504 -13.82 7.26 20.05
N GLY A 505 -14.14 8.54 19.88
CA GLY A 505 -15.40 9.11 20.34
C GLY A 505 -16.10 9.84 19.19
N LYS A 506 -17.40 9.61 19.05
CA LYS A 506 -18.27 10.39 18.16
C LYS A 506 -18.61 11.71 18.84
N VAL A 507 -18.42 12.81 18.13
CA VAL A 507 -18.64 14.19 18.56
C VAL A 507 -19.68 14.80 17.63
N LEU A 508 -20.66 15.50 18.19
CA LEU A 508 -21.67 16.22 17.41
C LEU A 508 -21.29 17.70 17.33
N LEU A 509 -20.85 18.14 16.16
CA LEU A 509 -20.69 19.56 15.83
C LEU A 509 -22.06 20.23 15.86
N ASN A 510 -22.14 21.44 16.38
CA ASN A 510 -23.35 22.25 16.50
C ASN A 510 -22.95 23.73 16.73
N ASN A 511 -23.91 24.65 16.71
CA ASN A 511 -23.64 26.09 16.86
C ASN A 511 -22.90 26.44 18.18
N ASN A 512 -23.14 25.67 19.24
CA ASN A 512 -22.55 25.85 20.57
C ASN A 512 -21.33 24.95 20.83
N PHE A 513 -20.83 24.26 19.81
CA PHE A 513 -19.72 23.31 19.93
C PHE A 513 -18.43 23.97 20.47
N THR A 514 -17.79 23.33 21.45
CA THR A 514 -16.48 23.76 21.99
C THR A 514 -15.38 22.83 21.48
N PHE A 515 -14.43 23.40 20.76
CA PHE A 515 -13.28 22.66 20.27
C PHE A 515 -12.31 22.32 21.41
N THR A 516 -11.91 21.06 21.49
CA THR A 516 -10.96 20.59 22.53
C THR A 516 -9.75 19.89 21.94
N ARG A 517 -9.90 19.23 20.80
CA ARG A 517 -8.84 18.50 20.11
C ARG A 517 -9.23 18.22 18.66
N PRO A 518 -8.26 17.88 17.78
CA PRO A 518 -8.55 17.62 16.38
C PRO A 518 -9.58 16.52 16.17
N LEU A 519 -10.46 16.74 15.20
CA LEU A 519 -11.53 15.84 14.82
C LEU A 519 -11.43 15.50 13.33
N THR A 520 -11.83 14.28 12.98
CA THR A 520 -12.23 14.00 11.60
C THR A 520 -13.63 14.57 11.38
N VAL A 521 -13.82 15.29 10.27
CA VAL A 521 -15.11 15.87 9.87
C VAL A 521 -15.40 15.52 8.43
N THR A 522 -16.67 15.28 8.10
CA THR A 522 -17.09 15.02 6.72
C THR A 522 -17.71 16.29 6.16
N GLY A 523 -17.12 16.82 5.09
CA GLY A 523 -17.70 17.92 4.35
C GLY A 523 -18.61 17.41 3.24
N ALA A 524 -19.71 18.11 3.01
CA ALA A 524 -20.58 18.00 1.85
C ALA A 524 -20.41 19.25 0.99
N TYR A 525 -20.26 19.06 -0.32
CA TYR A 525 -20.07 20.13 -1.29
C TYR A 525 -20.99 19.92 -2.48
N LEU A 526 -21.81 20.92 -2.79
CA LEU A 526 -22.69 20.87 -3.95
C LEU A 526 -21.89 21.20 -5.21
N LEU A 527 -21.64 20.18 -6.04
CA LEU A 527 -21.00 20.34 -7.35
C LEU A 527 -22.04 20.87 -8.33
N PRO A 528 -21.84 22.05 -8.94
CA PRO A 528 -22.76 22.53 -9.96
C PRO A 528 -22.74 21.64 -11.20
N ASP A 529 -23.80 21.71 -11.99
CA ASP A 529 -23.89 21.07 -13.30
C ASP A 529 -22.71 21.47 -14.20
N ARG A 530 -22.19 20.51 -14.96
CA ARG A 530 -21.03 20.74 -15.82
C ARG A 530 -21.01 19.82 -17.03
N VAL A 531 -20.42 20.31 -18.11
CA VAL A 531 -20.11 19.50 -19.30
C VAL A 531 -18.61 19.25 -19.34
N ILE A 532 -18.20 17.98 -19.34
CA ILE A 532 -16.79 17.57 -19.47
C ILE A 532 -16.68 16.68 -20.69
N ASP A 533 -15.79 17.05 -21.63
CA ASP A 533 -15.53 16.29 -22.86
C ASP A 533 -16.82 15.95 -23.65
N GLY A 534 -17.78 16.88 -23.67
CA GLY A 534 -19.07 16.72 -24.35
C GLY A 534 -20.13 15.92 -23.58
N ASN A 535 -19.81 15.36 -22.41
CA ASN A 535 -20.76 14.66 -21.54
C ASN A 535 -21.32 15.59 -20.48
N PHE A 536 -22.65 15.61 -20.33
CA PHE A 536 -23.34 16.37 -19.30
C PHE A 536 -23.33 15.61 -17.97
N PHE A 537 -22.93 16.27 -16.90
CA PHE A 537 -22.97 15.79 -15.52
C PHE A 537 -23.92 16.69 -14.72
N PRO A 538 -25.01 16.13 -14.16
CA PRO A 538 -25.93 16.91 -13.34
C PRO A 538 -25.28 17.37 -12.03
N GLU A 539 -25.94 18.29 -11.34
CA GLU A 539 -25.58 18.70 -9.99
C GLU A 539 -25.60 17.50 -9.03
N GLU A 540 -24.56 17.40 -8.19
CA GLU A 540 -24.35 16.25 -7.30
C GLU A 540 -23.67 16.71 -6.00
N VAL A 541 -24.05 16.10 -4.87
CA VAL A 541 -23.35 16.33 -3.59
C VAL A 541 -22.13 15.44 -3.50
N PHE A 542 -20.98 16.08 -3.32
CA PHE A 542 -19.70 15.43 -3.09
C PHE A 542 -19.36 15.41 -1.60
N PHE A 543 -18.96 14.25 -1.08
CA PHE A 543 -18.52 14.09 0.30
C PHE A 543 -17.01 13.92 0.40
N HIS A 544 -16.40 14.54 1.41
CA HIS A 544 -14.96 14.46 1.64
C HIS A 544 -14.60 14.45 3.11
N GLN A 545 -13.75 13.50 3.52
CA GLN A 545 -13.23 13.46 4.89
C GLN A 545 -12.06 14.44 5.04
N MET A 546 -12.09 15.24 6.11
CA MET A 546 -11.07 16.24 6.43
C MET A 546 -10.76 16.22 7.93
N VAL A 547 -9.80 17.05 8.34
CA VAL A 547 -9.43 17.25 9.75
C VAL A 547 -9.80 18.65 10.19
N LEU A 548 -10.68 18.76 11.18
CA LEU A 548 -10.86 19.98 11.95
C LEU A 548 -9.71 20.11 12.94
N ASP A 549 -8.84 21.09 12.72
CA ASP A 549 -7.62 21.30 13.53
C ASP A 549 -7.86 22.23 14.72
N ARG A 550 -8.66 23.29 14.53
CA ARG A 550 -9.02 24.25 15.57
C ARG A 550 -10.25 25.05 15.20
N VAL A 551 -10.75 25.83 16.17
CA VAL A 551 -11.71 26.91 15.95
C VAL A 551 -10.99 28.23 16.15
N ASP A 552 -11.20 29.16 15.23
CA ASP A 552 -10.72 30.53 15.33
C ASP A 552 -11.81 31.37 15.98
N ASP A 553 -11.69 31.59 17.30
CA ASP A 553 -12.70 32.30 18.08
C ASP A 553 -12.84 33.78 17.66
N SER A 554 -11.80 34.35 17.03
CA SER A 554 -11.83 35.74 16.56
C SER A 554 -12.75 35.93 15.35
N THR A 555 -12.84 34.91 14.49
CA THR A 555 -13.70 34.91 13.30
C THR A 555 -14.93 34.01 13.45
N ASN A 556 -15.01 33.24 14.53
CA ASN A 556 -16.02 32.20 14.77
C ASN A 556 -16.07 31.17 13.63
N GLU A 557 -14.90 30.70 13.20
CA GLU A 557 -14.74 29.78 12.07
C GLU A 557 -14.06 28.47 12.48
N TYR A 558 -14.53 27.37 11.87
CA TYR A 558 -13.81 26.12 11.79
C TYR A 558 -12.61 26.25 10.86
N VAL A 559 -11.44 25.85 11.35
CA VAL A 559 -10.19 25.78 10.59
C VAL A 559 -9.92 24.33 10.24
N ILE A 560 -10.12 23.99 8.98
CA ILE A 560 -10.15 22.62 8.48
C ILE A 560 -9.00 22.41 7.49
N HIS A 561 -8.27 21.31 7.65
CA HIS A 561 -7.17 20.93 6.80
C HIS A 561 -7.54 19.66 6.01
N ASN A 562 -7.22 19.68 4.71
CA ASN A 562 -7.05 18.46 3.94
C ASN A 562 -5.54 18.19 3.88
N THR A 563 -5.03 17.38 4.79
CA THR A 563 -3.60 17.38 5.11
C THR A 563 -2.74 16.81 3.98
N SER A 564 -2.11 17.71 3.23
CA SER A 564 -0.81 17.48 2.58
C SER A 564 0.22 17.06 3.63
N PHE A 565 1.17 16.19 3.27
CA PHE A 565 2.25 15.73 4.17
C PHE A 565 3.26 16.82 4.58
N ALA A 566 3.14 18.04 4.06
CA ALA A 566 4.04 19.16 4.35
C ALA A 566 3.34 20.22 5.22
N GLU A 567 4.05 20.75 6.22
CA GLU A 567 3.58 21.85 7.06
C GLU A 567 3.13 23.06 6.22
N GLY A 568 2.06 23.74 6.64
CA GLY A 568 1.55 24.95 5.96
C GLY A 568 0.53 24.72 4.83
N GLY A 569 -0.10 23.55 4.76
CA GLY A 569 -1.11 23.21 3.74
C GLY A 569 -2.34 24.13 3.74
N ALA A 570 -3.05 24.14 2.60
CA ALA A 570 -4.26 24.94 2.39
C ALA A 570 -5.34 24.65 3.45
N VAL A 571 -5.96 25.71 3.93
CA VAL A 571 -6.94 25.68 5.02
C VAL A 571 -8.29 26.08 4.47
N LEU A 572 -9.28 25.22 4.69
CA LEU A 572 -10.69 25.55 4.50
C LEU A 572 -11.20 26.22 5.78
N ARG A 573 -11.82 27.39 5.64
CA ARG A 573 -12.50 28.09 6.73
C ARG A 573 -14.01 27.98 6.52
N ILE A 574 -14.73 27.50 7.53
CA ILE A 574 -16.19 27.39 7.50
C ILE A 574 -16.73 28.09 8.74
N ALA A 575 -17.60 29.07 8.56
CA ALA A 575 -18.23 29.76 9.70
C ALA A 575 -19.01 28.76 10.56
N LYS A 576 -18.90 28.86 11.89
CA LYS A 576 -19.51 27.93 12.84
C LYS A 576 -21.04 27.98 12.83
N ASN A 577 -21.58 29.14 12.49
CA ASN A 577 -23.01 29.39 12.31
C ASN A 577 -23.54 28.97 10.93
N ASN A 578 -22.68 28.45 10.05
CA ASN A 578 -23.12 27.88 8.79
C ASN A 578 -23.96 26.64 9.05
N ALA A 579 -24.89 26.34 8.14
CA ALA A 579 -25.73 25.16 8.28
C ALA A 579 -24.92 23.86 8.15
N TYR A 580 -25.45 22.80 8.73
CA TYR A 580 -24.93 21.45 8.66
C TYR A 580 -25.68 20.65 7.60
N TYR A 581 -24.96 19.81 6.88
CA TYR A 581 -25.56 18.89 5.92
C TYR A 581 -26.18 17.69 6.65
N THR A 582 -27.41 17.33 6.30
CA THR A 582 -28.06 16.09 6.76
C THR A 582 -28.39 15.18 5.57
N CYS A 583 -28.11 13.89 5.70
CA CYS A 583 -28.58 12.86 4.78
C CYS A 583 -29.96 12.31 5.17
N ASP A 584 -30.45 12.61 6.39
CA ASP A 584 -31.76 12.17 6.85
C ASP A 584 -32.81 13.23 6.55
N GLN A 585 -33.59 13.01 5.50
CA GLN A 585 -34.69 13.89 5.10
C GLN A 585 -35.73 14.07 6.22
N ARG A 586 -35.84 13.12 7.16
CA ARG A 586 -36.77 13.24 8.30
C ARG A 586 -36.34 14.30 9.30
N MET A 587 -35.06 14.70 9.28
CA MET A 587 -34.56 15.81 10.10
C MET A 587 -34.83 17.19 9.47
N MET A 588 -35.21 17.25 8.20
CA MET A 588 -35.54 18.48 7.48
C MET A 588 -36.97 18.94 7.80
N ILE A 589 -37.21 19.34 9.05
CA ILE A 589 -38.49 19.88 9.53
C ILE A 589 -38.42 21.40 9.58
N LEU A 590 -39.36 22.07 8.91
CA LEU A 590 -39.49 23.53 8.97
C LEU A 590 -39.97 23.96 10.35
N ASN A 591 -39.25 24.88 10.98
CA ASN A 591 -39.70 25.53 12.19
C ASN A 591 -40.74 26.64 11.87
N ALA A 592 -41.32 27.24 12.91
CA ALA A 592 -42.30 28.31 12.77
C ALA A 592 -41.77 29.58 12.06
N ALA A 593 -40.45 29.75 11.98
CA ALA A 593 -39.79 30.84 11.27
C ALA A 593 -39.46 30.51 9.80
N GLY A 594 -39.83 29.31 9.32
CA GLY A 594 -39.55 28.87 7.95
C GLY A 594 -38.11 28.37 7.75
N GLU A 595 -37.38 28.07 8.82
CA GLU A 595 -36.00 27.58 8.76
C GLU A 595 -35.96 26.08 9.06
N PHE A 596 -35.06 25.35 8.39
CA PHE A 596 -34.74 23.97 8.75
C PHE A 596 -33.78 23.96 9.95
N LYS A 597 -34.34 23.94 11.15
CA LYS A 597 -33.57 23.92 12.41
C LYS A 597 -33.97 22.75 13.30
N LEU A 598 -32.97 22.14 13.92
CA LEU A 598 -33.12 21.10 14.91
C LEU A 598 -32.51 21.57 16.23
N ASN A 599 -33.27 21.43 17.32
CA ASN A 599 -32.78 21.66 18.68
C ASN A 599 -32.63 20.33 19.39
N GLY A 600 -31.44 20.10 19.95
CA GLY A 600 -31.12 18.95 20.79
C GLY A 600 -31.68 19.10 22.20
N GLN A 601 -31.70 17.99 22.93
CA GLN A 601 -32.24 17.94 24.28
C GLN A 601 -31.36 18.69 25.31
N ASN A 602 -30.09 18.96 25.00
CA ASN A 602 -29.15 19.63 25.90
C ASN A 602 -28.75 21.03 25.40
N GLY A 603 -29.60 21.67 24.59
CA GLY A 603 -29.35 23.02 24.07
C GLY A 603 -28.42 23.06 22.86
N GLU A 604 -28.17 21.93 22.21
CA GLU A 604 -27.55 21.91 20.89
C GLU A 604 -28.49 22.51 19.84
N GLU A 605 -27.97 23.31 18.91
CA GLU A 605 -28.75 23.87 17.80
C GLU A 605 -28.04 23.57 16.48
N TRP A 606 -28.82 23.11 15.51
CA TRP A 606 -28.38 22.88 14.13
C TRP A 606 -29.29 23.62 13.16
N SER A 607 -28.70 24.49 12.35
CA SER A 607 -29.28 24.85 11.06
C SER A 607 -28.95 23.73 10.07
N LEU A 608 -29.91 23.26 9.28
CA LEU A 608 -29.77 22.09 8.40
C LEU A 608 -29.94 22.44 6.92
N VAL A 609 -29.20 21.74 6.07
CA VAL A 609 -29.31 21.81 4.60
C VAL A 609 -29.27 20.42 3.97
N ASN A 610 -29.90 20.29 2.81
CA ASN A 610 -29.91 19.06 2.03
C ASN A 610 -30.28 19.35 0.56
N GLU A 611 -29.67 18.65 -0.39
CA GLU A 611 -29.82 18.85 -1.83
C GLU A 611 -31.25 18.64 -2.37
N PHE A 612 -32.07 17.85 -1.69
CA PHE A 612 -33.45 17.58 -2.09
C PHE A 612 -34.41 18.73 -1.75
N PHE A 613 -33.98 19.69 -0.93
CA PHE A 613 -34.80 20.83 -0.54
C PHE A 613 -34.30 22.10 -1.24
N GLN A 614 -35.15 22.64 -2.12
CA GLN A 614 -34.83 23.80 -2.96
C GLN A 614 -34.24 24.95 -2.15
N ASN A 615 -33.16 25.54 -2.69
CA ASN A 615 -32.47 26.72 -2.16
C ASN A 615 -31.86 26.57 -0.75
N THR A 616 -31.77 25.36 -0.18
CA THR A 616 -31.12 25.18 1.13
C THR A 616 -29.60 25.10 1.00
N MET A 617 -29.08 24.40 -0.01
CA MET A 617 -27.66 24.39 -0.33
C MET A 617 -27.31 25.45 -1.38
N LYS A 618 -26.20 26.15 -1.17
CA LYS A 618 -25.62 27.11 -2.11
C LYS A 618 -24.56 26.42 -2.96
N PRO A 619 -24.60 26.58 -4.31
CA PRO A 619 -23.54 26.06 -5.16
C PRO A 619 -22.18 26.60 -4.73
N LYS A 620 -21.16 25.74 -4.82
CA LYS A 620 -19.78 26.06 -4.44
C LYS A 620 -19.56 26.40 -2.96
N THR A 621 -20.44 25.95 -2.07
CA THR A 621 -20.31 26.10 -0.61
C THR A 621 -20.07 24.76 0.06
N TRP A 622 -19.19 24.75 1.07
CA TRP A 622 -18.98 23.61 1.94
C TRP A 622 -19.91 23.65 3.13
N TYR A 623 -20.50 22.49 3.43
CA TYR A 623 -21.30 22.23 4.61
C TYR A 623 -20.67 21.06 5.37
N LEU A 624 -20.76 21.05 6.70
CA LEU A 624 -20.26 19.93 7.48
C LEU A 624 -21.41 19.00 7.86
N LEU A 625 -21.16 17.69 7.90
CA LEU A 625 -22.04 16.80 8.64
C LEU A 625 -21.86 17.07 10.14
N PRO A 626 -22.92 16.97 10.96
CA PRO A 626 -22.81 17.13 12.40
C PRO A 626 -21.89 16.08 13.05
N SER A 627 -21.79 14.88 12.47
CA SER A 627 -20.99 13.80 13.02
C SER A 627 -19.51 13.99 12.73
N ALA A 628 -18.71 13.99 13.79
CA ALA A 628 -17.25 14.07 13.76
C ALA A 628 -16.65 13.01 14.70
N TYR A 629 -15.37 12.65 14.53
CA TYR A 629 -14.72 11.65 15.38
C TYR A 629 -13.37 12.11 15.90
N SER A 630 -13.10 11.82 17.17
CA SER A 630 -11.80 12.02 17.83
C SER A 630 -11.14 10.68 18.15
N ILE A 631 -9.80 10.68 18.27
CA ILE A 631 -9.02 9.54 18.78
C ILE A 631 -8.34 9.97 20.07
N ILE A 632 -8.37 9.08 21.07
CA ILE A 632 -7.69 9.24 22.35
C ILE A 632 -6.83 8.00 22.61
N LEU A 633 -5.57 8.21 22.98
CA LEU A 633 -4.69 7.14 23.45
C LEU A 633 -4.57 7.19 24.97
N VAL A 634 -5.00 6.13 25.65
CA VAL A 634 -4.99 6.08 27.12
C VAL A 634 -3.83 5.20 27.57
N PRO A 635 -2.81 5.74 28.26
CA PRO A 635 -1.74 4.92 28.84
C PRO A 635 -2.29 3.79 29.70
N GLU A 636 -1.71 2.60 29.58
CA GLU A 636 -1.95 1.53 30.54
C GLU A 636 -1.32 1.93 31.88
N LYS A 637 -2.01 1.65 33.00
CA LYS A 637 -1.43 1.84 34.33
C LYS A 637 -0.35 0.77 34.49
N ASP A 638 0.85 1.20 34.87
CA ASP A 638 1.99 0.31 35.18
C ASP A 638 1.68 -0.61 36.35
#